data_AF-F9FSU3-F1
#
_entry.id   AF-F9FSU3-F1
#
_cell.length_a   1.000
_cell.length_b   1.000
_cell.length_c   1.000
_cell.angle_alpha   90.00
_cell.angle_beta   90.00
_cell.angle_gamma   90.00
#
_symmetry.space_group_name_H-M   'P 1'
#
loop_
_entity.id
_entity.type
_entity.pdbx_description
1 polymer ?
#
loop_
_entity_poly.entity_id
_entity_poly.type
_entity_poly.pdbx_seq_one_letter_code
_entity_poly.pdbx_strand_id
1 'polypeptide(L)'
;MHGLSRLTRFGTLGLTYHRHFIRSHDTLQHSLRVLDAPHISWARDPGHVYEVVAELQTSGLLKIRLGFPDDSCDYLRDLILSMHKQQGHRLPIAHSATRGWFWDVRPKPAAHTGAHHARSETMSEFSWHTDCSYEDPLPRYFALQVLQHDRYGGGTLSAMNVASLIEFLSSETRKALMAPEFRMKIPPEFNKDPKKSFITGSILAPDPHSTIIRYRGDIVTPLTTRAEQALEELRAVLVRREVQAHSAMHLRSSDLPKGSILLMDNRRWMHARNEINDPERHLRRVVLGCIDRCHSKDLLVLGDRWALTMFPSPTNSVADVLAVAQMHPFYCSAQYPPDEDAIQDAREEAAQKFEQFDLKAWPLLLKCDLYTVIERLVNDTDPGNTYRHNVYTSVTGGGSGVSKPLFFATDALENRRHRALFGEFLKKIGIIERGDWVLSTHHGGSLYRSLDLTLEILENAGATVLAAGHQCPPPTVVQILQDFNVNVLAGDSSQIISIVHQISTMSDMKKRIKIRKVIYTSEGLSVIQRAQIYEVLGPVIIYSILGGAEAGPYGASSPFLVDFDPETNCNDFIIDTRMTVIEVFPLSCTAGESGWIAEPLPDGETGVIAQTVLTHLRHPVIRYITGDIGSLHSLPHKAFGRIAKHDLRHYRVLRLRGRDHRFSFMWDGCDFQFDKLNKILSDPQSGVLLWQVILEKMQPSQEISLEIRLLSGQSSGDTVYLQTLLDLLKACLDVSVSNEHKFKITFVNDVLGFELSETGRKVIRKSSTQKSQEIRYHKW
;
A
#
# COMPACT_ATOMS: atom_id res chain seq x y z
N MET A 1 3.71 49.56 -54.87
CA MET A 1 4.31 48.88 -56.04
C MET A 1 4.53 47.42 -55.66
N HIS A 2 3.97 46.52 -56.47
CA HIS A 2 4.15 45.06 -56.59
C HIS A 2 4.31 44.14 -55.36
N GLY A 3 3.45 43.12 -55.34
CA GLY A 3 3.51 41.97 -54.43
C GLY A 3 4.17 40.71 -55.03
N LEU A 4 3.76 39.56 -54.44
CA LEU A 4 4.25 38.15 -54.56
C LEU A 4 5.35 37.80 -53.55
N SER A 5 5.41 36.63 -52.89
CA SER A 5 4.49 35.52 -52.62
C SER A 5 5.12 34.57 -51.58
N ARG A 6 4.30 33.80 -50.86
CA ARG A 6 4.60 32.78 -49.82
C ARG A 6 5.65 31.73 -50.20
N LEU A 7 6.42 31.22 -49.22
CA LEU A 7 6.40 29.81 -48.78
C LEU A 7 7.23 29.53 -47.51
N THR A 8 6.71 28.57 -46.76
CA THR A 8 7.05 28.03 -45.43
C THR A 8 8.44 27.41 -45.25
N ARG A 9 9.05 27.58 -44.05
CA ARG A 9 9.49 26.48 -43.14
C ARG A 9 10.13 27.06 -41.86
N PHE A 10 9.54 26.73 -40.71
CA PHE A 10 10.16 26.87 -39.39
C PHE A 10 11.18 25.73 -39.20
N GLY A 11 12.43 26.08 -38.90
CA GLY A 11 13.47 25.16 -38.44
C GLY A 11 13.95 25.60 -37.07
N THR A 12 13.41 25.00 -36.02
CA THR A 12 13.87 25.18 -34.64
C THR A 12 14.92 24.10 -34.36
N LEU A 13 16.15 24.50 -34.09
CA LEU A 13 17.23 23.63 -33.61
C LEU A 13 16.89 23.13 -32.20
N GLY A 14 16.38 21.90 -32.12
CA GLY A 14 16.37 21.09 -30.89
C GLY A 14 17.57 20.15 -30.89
N LEU A 15 18.44 20.27 -29.89
CA LEU A 15 19.51 19.32 -29.59
C LEU A 15 18.90 18.02 -29.05
N THR A 16 18.64 17.06 -29.93
CA THR A 16 18.36 15.66 -29.59
C THR A 16 19.68 14.90 -29.52
N TYR A 17 20.12 14.53 -28.31
CA TYR A 17 21.11 13.47 -28.14
C TYR A 17 20.42 12.11 -28.35
N HIS A 18 20.38 11.65 -29.59
CA HIS A 18 20.15 10.24 -29.90
C HIS A 18 21.45 9.48 -29.63
N ARG A 19 21.51 8.66 -28.57
CA ARG A 19 22.49 7.57 -28.48
C ARG A 19 21.89 6.32 -29.09
N HIS A 20 22.20 6.08 -30.36
CA HIS A 20 22.14 4.76 -30.96
C HIS A 20 23.12 3.84 -30.22
N PHE A 21 22.61 2.83 -29.51
CA PHE A 21 23.41 1.68 -29.10
C PHE A 21 23.48 0.72 -30.28
N ILE A 22 24.56 0.82 -31.06
CA ILE A 22 25.01 -0.24 -31.95
C ILE A 22 25.59 -1.34 -31.04
N ARG A 23 24.98 -2.53 -31.03
CA ARG A 23 25.56 -3.73 -30.42
C ARG A 23 26.82 -4.12 -31.20
N SER A 24 28.00 -3.75 -30.70
CA SER A 24 29.23 -4.47 -31.02
C SER A 24 29.30 -5.73 -30.15
N HIS A 25 29.61 -6.86 -30.76
CA HIS A 25 29.99 -8.09 -30.07
C HIS A 25 31.39 -7.86 -29.49
N ASP A 26 31.48 -7.32 -28.28
CA ASP A 26 32.70 -7.31 -27.49
C ASP A 26 32.38 -7.81 -26.08
N THR A 27 33.25 -8.69 -25.58
CA THR A 27 33.28 -9.33 -24.26
C THR A 27 32.59 -8.54 -23.13
N LEU A 28 31.58 -9.15 -22.50
CA LEU A 28 30.91 -8.66 -21.28
C LEU A 28 31.90 -8.58 -20.11
N GLN A 29 32.62 -7.47 -19.97
CA GLN A 29 33.23 -7.10 -18.69
C GLN A 29 32.13 -6.62 -17.75
N HIS A 30 31.58 -7.50 -16.91
CA HIS A 30 30.76 -7.10 -15.78
C HIS A 30 31.61 -6.21 -14.86
N SER A 31 31.41 -4.89 -14.89
CA SER A 31 32.05 -3.99 -13.93
C SER A 31 31.37 -4.10 -12.57
N LEU A 32 32.12 -4.34 -11.49
CA LEU A 32 31.57 -4.38 -10.14
C LEU A 32 30.92 -3.03 -9.79
N ARG A 33 29.62 -3.04 -9.47
CA ARG A 33 28.95 -1.84 -8.97
C ARG A 33 29.54 -1.46 -7.61
N VAL A 34 29.88 -0.19 -7.45
CA VAL A 34 30.36 0.38 -6.19
C VAL A 34 29.37 1.44 -5.73
N LEU A 35 28.84 1.28 -4.51
CA LEU A 35 28.05 2.29 -3.83
C LEU A 35 28.86 2.91 -2.68
N ASP A 36 28.69 4.20 -2.46
CA ASP A 36 29.34 4.92 -1.38
C ASP A 36 28.40 5.05 -0.18
N ALA A 37 28.94 4.82 1.02
CA ALA A 37 28.26 5.10 2.28
C ALA A 37 29.11 6.10 3.08
N PRO A 38 28.92 7.42 2.87
CA PRO A 38 29.72 8.46 3.52
C PRO A 38 29.55 8.51 5.04
N HIS A 39 28.42 8.05 5.58
CA HIS A 39 28.10 8.12 6.99
C HIS A 39 27.30 6.90 7.46
N ILE A 40 27.43 6.51 8.74
CA ILE A 40 26.79 5.30 9.29
C ILE A 40 25.26 5.29 9.15
N SER A 41 24.63 6.47 9.18
CA SER A 41 23.18 6.61 9.03
C SER A 41 22.64 6.10 7.70
N TRP A 42 23.49 5.98 6.66
CA TRP A 42 23.09 5.46 5.35
C TRP A 42 22.64 4.00 5.42
N ALA A 43 23.10 3.24 6.41
CA ALA A 43 22.59 1.89 6.68
C ALA A 43 21.08 1.85 6.95
N ARG A 44 20.50 2.99 7.38
CA ARG A 44 19.08 3.15 7.69
C ARG A 44 18.36 4.10 6.73
N ASP A 45 19.07 4.66 5.76
CA ASP A 45 18.49 5.53 4.74
C ASP A 45 17.71 4.69 3.72
N PRO A 46 16.40 4.94 3.53
CA PRO A 46 15.60 4.11 2.63
C PRO A 46 16.05 4.13 1.17
N GLY A 47 16.61 5.24 0.67
CA GLY A 47 17.09 5.35 -0.70
C GLY A 47 18.33 4.51 -0.92
N HIS A 48 19.30 4.62 -0.02
CA HIS A 48 20.52 3.81 -0.05
C HIS A 48 20.24 2.32 0.11
N VAL A 49 19.39 1.95 1.06
CA VAL A 49 18.98 0.56 1.28
C VAL A 49 18.28 0.01 0.03
N TYR A 50 17.43 0.80 -0.62
CA TYR A 50 16.81 0.43 -1.89
C TYR A 50 17.84 0.21 -3.00
N GLU A 51 18.81 1.11 -3.17
CA GLU A 51 19.87 0.95 -4.18
C GLU A 51 20.70 -0.33 -3.95
N VAL A 52 21.06 -0.62 -2.70
CA VAL A 52 21.76 -1.86 -2.32
C VAL A 52 20.95 -3.09 -2.73
N VAL A 53 19.65 -3.10 -2.42
CA VAL A 53 18.76 -4.23 -2.70
C VAL A 53 18.52 -4.39 -4.19
N ALA A 54 18.25 -3.29 -4.90
CA ALA A 54 18.02 -3.30 -6.34
C ALA A 54 19.25 -3.86 -7.06
N GLU A 55 20.46 -3.40 -6.71
CA GLU A 55 21.69 -3.93 -7.29
C GLU A 55 21.87 -5.43 -6.98
N LEU A 56 21.63 -5.84 -5.73
CA LEU A 56 21.68 -7.27 -5.37
C LEU A 56 20.63 -8.10 -6.12
N GLN A 57 19.46 -7.57 -6.43
CA GLN A 57 18.46 -8.28 -7.24
C GLN A 57 18.89 -8.36 -8.71
N THR A 58 19.36 -7.26 -9.28
CA THR A 58 19.73 -7.17 -10.69
C THR A 58 21.02 -7.92 -11.03
N SER A 59 22.13 -7.63 -10.35
CA SER A 59 23.45 -8.21 -10.66
C SER A 59 23.85 -9.33 -9.71
N GLY A 60 23.34 -9.32 -8.47
CA GLY A 60 23.71 -10.30 -7.45
C GLY A 60 25.10 -10.09 -6.83
N LEU A 61 25.80 -9.01 -7.17
CA LEU A 61 27.12 -8.71 -6.61
C LEU A 61 27.33 -7.19 -6.50
N LEU A 62 27.66 -6.72 -5.30
CA LEU A 62 27.83 -5.30 -5.01
C LEU A 62 28.98 -5.07 -4.04
N LYS A 63 29.73 -3.99 -4.26
CA LYS A 63 30.65 -3.43 -3.26
C LYS A 63 30.08 -2.13 -2.67
N ILE A 64 30.15 -1.99 -1.36
CA ILE A 64 29.91 -0.74 -0.64
C ILE A 64 31.26 -0.24 -0.10
N ARG A 65 31.56 1.04 -0.31
CA ARG A 65 32.72 1.73 0.25
C ARG A 65 32.29 2.62 1.41
N LEU A 66 32.79 2.33 2.60
CA LEU A 66 32.52 3.14 3.80
C LEU A 66 33.41 4.37 3.81
N GLY A 67 32.81 5.55 3.99
CA GLY A 67 33.50 6.83 4.19
C GLY A 67 33.93 7.09 5.63
N PHE A 68 33.76 6.12 6.53
CA PHE A 68 33.99 6.23 7.97
C PHE A 68 34.54 4.90 8.53
N PRO A 69 35.26 4.92 9.67
CA PRO A 69 35.72 3.70 10.33
C PRO A 69 34.54 2.94 10.97
N ASP A 70 34.52 1.61 10.82
CA ASP A 70 33.45 0.75 11.35
C ASP A 70 34.00 -0.64 11.70
N ASP A 71 34.91 -0.70 12.70
CA ASP A 71 35.52 -1.97 13.11
C ASP A 71 34.54 -2.88 13.90
N SER A 72 33.44 -2.31 14.41
CA SER A 72 32.32 -3.02 15.06
C SER A 72 31.31 -3.61 14.07
N CYS A 73 31.34 -3.19 12.80
CA CYS A 73 30.39 -3.60 11.75
C CYS A 73 28.95 -3.16 12.04
N ASP A 74 28.79 -2.01 12.70
CA ASP A 74 27.50 -1.44 13.04
C ASP A 74 26.73 -1.05 11.78
N TYR A 75 27.42 -0.54 10.75
CA TYR A 75 26.79 -0.22 9.47
C TYR A 75 26.20 -1.46 8.81
N LEU A 76 26.97 -2.56 8.74
CA LEU A 76 26.51 -3.80 8.10
C LEU A 76 25.35 -4.42 8.88
N ARG A 77 25.41 -4.41 10.22
CA ARG A 77 24.30 -4.85 11.07
C ARG A 77 23.03 -4.04 10.77
N ASP A 78 23.14 -2.73 10.78
CA ASP A 78 21.99 -1.84 10.60
C ASP A 78 21.45 -1.90 9.17
N LEU A 79 22.32 -2.10 8.17
CA LEU A 79 21.95 -2.31 6.77
C LEU A 79 21.14 -3.59 6.63
N ILE A 80 21.58 -4.69 7.25
CA ILE A 80 20.85 -5.96 7.27
C ILE A 80 19.50 -5.80 7.96
N LEU A 81 19.45 -5.15 9.12
CA LEU A 81 18.18 -4.88 9.80
C LEU A 81 17.23 -4.02 8.94
N SER A 82 17.76 -3.03 8.24
CA SER A 82 16.96 -2.17 7.35
C SER A 82 16.48 -2.93 6.12
N MET A 83 17.34 -3.71 5.49
CA MET A 83 16.97 -4.61 4.40
C MET A 83 15.92 -5.62 4.87
N HIS A 84 15.94 -6.06 6.15
CA HIS A 84 14.98 -7.05 6.68
C HIS A 84 13.62 -6.39 6.84
N LYS A 85 13.63 -5.22 7.49
CA LYS A 85 12.44 -4.39 7.69
C LYS A 85 11.78 -3.96 6.37
N GLN A 86 12.57 -3.63 5.35
CA GLN A 86 12.06 -3.06 4.10
C GLN A 86 11.78 -4.09 3.00
N GLN A 87 12.48 -5.23 2.99
CA GLN A 87 12.45 -6.20 1.87
C GLN A 87 12.14 -7.64 2.32
N GLY A 88 11.88 -7.86 3.62
CA GLY A 88 11.37 -9.12 4.15
C GLY A 88 12.36 -10.30 4.13
N HIS A 89 13.63 -10.11 3.73
CA HIS A 89 14.63 -11.18 3.76
C HIS A 89 14.82 -11.71 5.19
N ARG A 90 15.10 -13.01 5.39
CA ARG A 90 15.27 -13.54 6.76
C ARG A 90 16.51 -12.95 7.43
N LEU A 91 16.44 -12.72 8.74
CA LEU A 91 17.58 -12.31 9.56
C LEU A 91 18.75 -13.28 9.39
N PRO A 92 19.99 -12.85 9.72
CA PRO A 92 21.17 -13.68 9.58
C PRO A 92 21.04 -15.03 10.28
N ILE A 93 21.55 -16.06 9.62
CA ILE A 93 21.67 -17.39 10.23
C ILE A 93 22.86 -17.33 11.18
N ALA A 94 22.67 -17.77 12.42
CA ALA A 94 23.79 -17.91 13.35
C ALA A 94 24.73 -19.02 12.84
N HIS A 95 26.02 -18.70 12.70
CA HIS A 95 27.05 -19.64 12.25
C HIS A 95 27.21 -20.83 13.20
N SER A 96 26.99 -20.61 14.49
CA SER A 96 26.97 -21.65 15.53
C SER A 96 26.15 -21.17 16.73
N ALA A 97 25.82 -22.08 17.64
CA ALA A 97 25.12 -21.76 18.90
C ALA A 97 25.85 -20.73 19.78
N THR A 98 27.15 -20.48 19.55
CA THR A 98 28.01 -19.70 20.45
C THR A 98 28.54 -18.39 19.87
N ARG A 99 28.39 -18.13 18.56
CA ARG A 99 29.08 -16.99 17.89
C ARG A 99 28.17 -15.96 17.20
N GLY A 100 26.85 -16.07 17.32
CA GLY A 100 25.92 -15.06 16.80
C GLY A 100 25.96 -14.90 15.27
N TRP A 101 25.63 -13.69 14.78
CA TRP A 101 25.49 -13.37 13.34
C TRP A 101 26.80 -13.12 12.61
N PHE A 102 27.83 -12.65 13.33
CA PHE A 102 29.07 -12.22 12.74
C PHE A 102 30.18 -13.21 13.03
N TRP A 103 30.84 -13.67 11.97
CA TRP A 103 31.95 -14.62 12.05
C TRP A 103 33.25 -13.96 11.62
N ASP A 104 34.25 -13.99 12.49
CA ASP A 104 35.60 -13.52 12.14
C ASP A 104 36.30 -14.50 11.19
N VAL A 105 36.75 -13.97 10.06
CA VAL A 105 37.53 -14.68 9.05
C VAL A 105 38.95 -14.11 9.10
N ARG A 106 39.77 -14.71 9.98
CA ARG A 106 41.18 -14.34 10.21
C ARG A 106 42.03 -15.62 10.29
N PRO A 107 43.26 -15.62 9.73
CA PRO A 107 44.21 -16.70 9.96
C PRO A 107 44.46 -16.94 11.44
N LYS A 108 44.27 -18.19 11.90
CA LYS A 108 44.63 -18.59 13.26
C LYS A 108 45.93 -19.38 13.27
N PRO A 109 46.74 -19.29 14.34
CA PRO A 109 47.86 -20.22 14.55
C PRO A 109 47.35 -21.66 14.55
N ALA A 110 48.11 -22.59 13.98
CA ALA A 110 47.77 -24.01 13.99
C ALA A 110 47.55 -24.47 15.45
N ALA A 111 46.34 -24.92 15.78
CA ALA A 111 46.02 -25.31 17.15
C ALA A 111 46.84 -26.52 17.57
N HIS A 112 47.40 -26.47 18.77
CA HIS A 112 47.86 -27.66 19.47
C HIS A 112 46.62 -28.44 19.95
N THR A 113 46.43 -29.65 19.43
CA THR A 113 45.42 -30.66 19.81
C THR A 113 43.94 -30.36 19.47
N GLY A 114 43.34 -31.23 18.64
CA GLY A 114 41.90 -31.54 18.62
C GLY A 114 40.89 -30.50 18.09
N ALA A 115 41.24 -29.22 17.95
CA ALA A 115 40.31 -28.20 17.46
C ALA A 115 40.21 -28.18 15.92
N HIS A 116 39.02 -28.46 15.38
CA HIS A 116 38.75 -28.31 13.95
C HIS A 116 38.63 -26.81 13.59
N HIS A 117 39.56 -26.30 12.79
CA HIS A 117 39.51 -24.94 12.24
C HIS A 117 38.66 -24.91 10.97
N ALA A 118 37.79 -23.91 10.84
CA ALA A 118 37.08 -23.69 9.59
C ALA A 118 38.09 -23.32 8.49
N ARG A 119 37.88 -23.80 7.25
CA ARG A 119 38.76 -23.52 6.09
C ARG A 119 39.03 -22.01 5.90
N SER A 120 38.04 -21.19 6.18
CA SER A 120 38.12 -19.73 6.09
C SER A 120 39.13 -19.12 7.09
N GLU A 121 39.47 -19.80 8.17
CA GLU A 121 40.44 -19.39 9.21
C GLU A 121 41.88 -19.87 8.92
N THR A 122 42.12 -20.47 7.74
CA THR A 122 43.44 -20.94 7.29
C THR A 122 44.05 -20.03 6.23
N MET A 123 45.39 -20.04 6.11
CA MET A 123 46.13 -19.26 5.10
C MET A 123 46.17 -19.92 3.71
N SER A 124 45.80 -21.20 3.59
CA SER A 124 45.78 -21.95 2.32
C SER A 124 44.77 -21.37 1.33
N GLU A 125 44.79 -21.77 0.07
CA GLU A 125 43.70 -21.43 -0.85
C GLU A 125 42.34 -22.00 -0.39
N PHE A 126 41.26 -21.37 -0.82
CA PHE A 126 39.90 -21.90 -0.70
C PHE A 126 39.25 -21.91 -2.09
N SER A 127 39.10 -23.12 -2.64
CA SER A 127 38.55 -23.35 -3.98
C SER A 127 37.10 -22.89 -4.13
N TRP A 128 36.61 -22.90 -5.37
CA TRP A 128 35.26 -22.45 -5.74
C TRP A 128 34.16 -23.11 -4.89
N HIS A 129 33.35 -22.28 -4.24
CA HIS A 129 32.24 -22.72 -3.39
C HIS A 129 31.15 -21.65 -3.25
N THR A 130 30.01 -22.07 -2.69
CA THR A 130 28.96 -21.21 -2.11
C THR A 130 29.00 -21.35 -0.60
N ASP A 131 28.75 -20.27 0.14
CA ASP A 131 28.75 -20.30 1.59
C ASP A 131 27.58 -21.14 2.13
N CYS A 132 27.81 -21.83 3.25
CA CYS A 132 26.79 -22.67 3.89
C CYS A 132 26.01 -23.60 2.93
N SER A 133 26.68 -24.21 1.95
CA SER A 133 26.05 -25.06 0.91
C SER A 133 25.30 -26.30 1.43
N TYR A 134 25.49 -26.62 2.71
CA TYR A 134 24.86 -27.72 3.44
C TYR A 134 23.63 -27.29 4.26
N GLU A 135 23.31 -26.00 4.31
CA GLU A 135 22.10 -25.49 4.96
C GLU A 135 20.89 -25.70 4.05
N ASP A 136 19.73 -25.96 4.67
CA ASP A 136 18.46 -26.12 3.98
C ASP A 136 17.35 -25.40 4.75
N PRO A 137 16.71 -24.37 4.16
CA PRO A 137 16.90 -23.85 2.81
C PRO A 137 18.26 -23.15 2.60
N LEU A 138 18.73 -23.12 1.34
CA LEU A 138 20.03 -22.51 0.99
C LEU A 138 20.03 -21.01 1.32
N PRO A 139 21.06 -20.47 1.99
CA PRO A 139 21.11 -19.04 2.27
C PRO A 139 21.20 -18.20 1.00
N ARG A 140 20.54 -17.04 0.98
CA ARG A 140 20.42 -16.22 -0.24
C ARG A 140 21.58 -15.28 -0.43
N TYR A 141 21.92 -14.50 0.60
CA TYR A 141 22.99 -13.52 0.50
C TYR A 141 24.07 -13.83 1.54
N PHE A 142 25.31 -13.45 1.25
CA PHE A 142 26.32 -13.27 2.28
C PHE A 142 27.03 -11.94 2.09
N ALA A 143 27.62 -11.44 3.17
CA ALA A 143 28.41 -10.23 3.15
C ALA A 143 29.76 -10.43 3.84
N LEU A 144 30.77 -9.72 3.32
CA LEU A 144 32.13 -9.65 3.86
C LEU A 144 32.51 -8.19 4.07
N GLN A 145 32.73 -7.80 5.32
CA GLN A 145 33.33 -6.51 5.65
C GLN A 145 34.84 -6.66 5.85
N VAL A 146 35.62 -5.83 5.16
CA VAL A 146 37.07 -5.82 5.22
C VAL A 146 37.53 -4.94 6.38
N LEU A 147 37.96 -5.57 7.47
CA LEU A 147 38.54 -4.90 8.63
C LEU A 147 40.05 -4.70 8.44
N GLN A 148 40.72 -5.68 7.80
CA GLN A 148 42.10 -5.61 7.35
C GLN A 148 42.26 -6.47 6.08
N HIS A 149 42.62 -5.85 4.96
CA HIS A 149 42.95 -6.56 3.73
C HIS A 149 44.37 -7.13 3.80
N ASP A 150 44.67 -8.08 2.92
CA ASP A 150 46.03 -8.63 2.79
C ASP A 150 46.97 -7.58 2.21
N ARG A 151 48.04 -7.25 2.93
CA ARG A 151 49.02 -6.22 2.53
C ARG A 151 50.15 -6.76 1.65
N TYR A 152 50.22 -8.07 1.42
CA TYR A 152 51.33 -8.77 0.76
C TYR A 152 50.87 -9.51 -0.50
N GLY A 153 49.80 -9.03 -1.15
CA GLY A 153 49.34 -9.52 -2.46
C GLY A 153 48.63 -10.88 -2.44
N GLY A 154 48.29 -11.41 -1.26
CA GLY A 154 47.49 -12.63 -1.11
C GLY A 154 45.99 -12.33 -0.94
N GLY A 155 45.19 -13.38 -0.72
CA GLY A 155 43.79 -13.29 -0.32
C GLY A 155 42.83 -12.64 -1.34
N THR A 156 43.19 -12.63 -2.62
CA THR A 156 42.34 -12.24 -3.76
C THR A 156 41.05 -13.03 -3.73
N LEU A 157 39.93 -12.34 -3.65
CA LEU A 157 38.60 -12.93 -3.69
C LEU A 157 38.15 -12.99 -5.15
N SER A 158 37.86 -14.19 -5.63
CA SER A 158 37.33 -14.39 -6.99
C SER A 158 35.85 -14.72 -6.90
N ALA A 159 35.03 -14.13 -7.78
CA ALA A 159 33.59 -14.31 -7.85
C ALA A 159 33.19 -14.79 -9.25
N MET A 160 32.47 -15.91 -9.36
CA MET A 160 32.07 -16.51 -10.63
C MET A 160 30.55 -16.49 -10.79
N ASN A 161 30.08 -15.97 -11.91
CA ASN A 161 28.66 -15.92 -12.25
C ASN A 161 28.17 -17.30 -12.70
N VAL A 162 27.13 -17.80 -12.04
CA VAL A 162 26.62 -19.15 -12.29
C VAL A 162 25.93 -19.25 -13.65
N ALA A 163 25.19 -18.22 -14.07
CA ALA A 163 24.49 -18.22 -15.35
C ALA A 163 25.48 -18.34 -16.52
N SER A 164 26.62 -17.65 -16.45
CA SER A 164 27.69 -17.79 -17.45
C SER A 164 28.42 -19.13 -17.34
N LEU A 165 28.66 -19.64 -16.13
CA LEU A 165 29.34 -20.93 -15.91
C LEU A 165 28.57 -22.09 -16.55
N ILE A 166 27.24 -22.13 -16.38
CA ILE A 166 26.42 -23.26 -16.85
C ILE A 166 26.35 -23.37 -18.37
N GLU A 167 26.67 -22.31 -19.11
CA GLU A 167 26.75 -22.34 -20.58
C GLU A 167 27.86 -23.26 -21.10
N PHE A 168 28.89 -23.48 -20.28
CA PHE A 168 30.00 -24.39 -20.59
C PHE A 168 29.77 -25.85 -20.18
N LEU A 169 28.62 -26.15 -19.57
CA LEU A 169 28.24 -27.51 -19.17
C LEU A 169 27.38 -28.18 -20.25
N SER A 170 27.61 -29.48 -20.47
CA SER A 170 26.77 -30.31 -21.32
C SER A 170 25.32 -30.33 -20.81
N SER A 171 24.38 -30.64 -21.72
CA SER A 171 22.96 -30.69 -21.37
C SER A 171 22.65 -31.82 -20.38
N GLU A 172 23.40 -32.91 -20.51
CA GLU A 172 23.38 -34.12 -19.70
C GLU A 172 23.86 -33.80 -18.28
N THR A 173 24.99 -33.10 -18.15
CA THR A 173 25.53 -32.68 -16.86
C THR A 173 24.59 -31.70 -16.16
N ARG A 174 24.00 -30.73 -16.89
CA ARG A 174 22.98 -29.83 -16.29
C ARG A 174 21.81 -30.61 -15.70
N LYS A 175 21.26 -31.59 -16.43
CA LYS A 175 20.17 -32.45 -15.95
C LYS A 175 20.58 -33.28 -14.72
N ALA A 176 21.78 -33.86 -14.75
CA ALA A 176 22.29 -34.67 -13.64
C ALA A 176 22.56 -33.83 -12.38
N LEU A 177 23.14 -32.63 -12.52
CA LEU A 177 23.36 -31.70 -11.42
C LEU A 177 22.05 -31.17 -10.80
N MET A 178 20.96 -31.14 -11.57
CA MET A 178 19.62 -30.78 -11.10
C MET A 178 18.88 -31.93 -10.39
N ALA A 179 19.35 -33.17 -10.52
CA ALA A 179 18.75 -34.31 -9.83
C ALA A 179 19.22 -34.37 -8.36
N PRO A 180 18.37 -34.86 -7.43
CA PRO A 180 18.70 -34.97 -6.00
C PRO A 180 19.63 -36.15 -5.70
N GLU A 181 20.77 -36.22 -6.39
CA GLU A 181 21.70 -37.36 -6.40
C GLU A 181 23.04 -37.05 -5.73
N PHE A 182 23.08 -36.01 -4.89
CA PHE A 182 24.28 -35.59 -4.20
C PHE A 182 24.07 -35.55 -2.70
N ARG A 183 25.05 -36.04 -1.95
CA ARG A 183 25.12 -35.92 -0.50
C ARG A 183 26.12 -34.82 -0.15
N MET A 184 25.70 -33.84 0.64
CA MET A 184 26.57 -32.78 1.16
C MET A 184 26.79 -32.97 2.65
N LYS A 185 28.03 -33.26 3.06
CA LYS A 185 28.39 -33.43 4.47
C LYS A 185 28.36 -32.10 5.20
N ILE A 186 27.74 -32.06 6.39
CA ILE A 186 27.79 -30.90 7.28
C ILE A 186 29.13 -30.96 8.03
N PRO A 187 30.01 -29.95 7.91
CA PRO A 187 31.28 -29.96 8.64
C PRO A 187 31.03 -29.97 10.16
N PRO A 188 31.82 -30.73 10.95
CA PRO A 188 31.60 -30.90 12.38
C PRO A 188 31.48 -29.57 13.16
N GLU A 189 32.25 -28.56 12.79
CA GLU A 189 32.26 -27.23 13.41
C GLU A 189 30.97 -26.42 13.19
N PHE A 190 30.14 -26.82 12.23
CA PHE A 190 28.86 -26.18 11.91
C PHE A 190 27.67 -27.09 12.20
N ASN A 191 27.90 -28.26 12.81
CA ASN A 191 26.81 -29.18 13.12
C ASN A 191 25.98 -28.68 14.31
N LYS A 192 24.72 -28.34 14.05
CA LYS A 192 23.73 -27.90 15.05
C LYS A 192 22.91 -29.06 15.63
N ASP A 193 22.84 -30.19 14.92
CA ASP A 193 22.11 -31.40 15.33
C ASP A 193 22.98 -32.64 15.11
N PRO A 194 23.48 -33.29 16.18
CA PRO A 194 24.29 -34.50 16.08
C PRO A 194 23.66 -35.63 15.25
N LYS A 195 22.33 -35.65 15.09
CA LYS A 195 21.59 -36.65 14.31
C LYS A 195 21.58 -36.36 12.81
N LYS A 196 21.91 -35.13 12.38
CA LYS A 196 21.92 -34.70 10.97
C LYS A 196 23.34 -34.34 10.53
N SER A 197 24.08 -35.31 10.00
CA SER A 197 25.49 -35.16 9.59
C SER A 197 25.69 -34.85 8.09
N PHE A 198 24.61 -34.91 7.30
CA PHE A 198 24.60 -34.56 5.89
C PHE A 198 23.20 -34.16 5.42
N ILE A 199 23.14 -33.53 4.27
CA ILE A 199 21.90 -33.34 3.48
C ILE A 199 22.02 -34.09 2.15
N THR A 200 20.88 -34.45 1.56
CA THR A 200 20.81 -35.00 0.21
C THR A 200 20.00 -34.03 -0.66
N GLY A 201 20.48 -33.71 -1.86
CA GLY A 201 19.83 -32.77 -2.75
C GLY A 201 20.54 -32.61 -4.08
N SER A 202 20.11 -31.62 -4.86
CA SER A 202 20.72 -31.25 -6.13
C SER A 202 21.84 -30.22 -5.93
N ILE A 203 22.76 -30.13 -6.90
CA ILE A 203 23.79 -29.07 -6.95
C ILE A 203 23.22 -27.83 -7.63
N LEU A 204 22.50 -28.02 -8.75
CA LEU A 204 21.78 -26.96 -9.46
C LEU A 204 20.29 -27.05 -9.14
N ALA A 205 19.61 -25.92 -9.12
CA ALA A 205 18.15 -25.88 -9.05
C ALA A 205 17.60 -24.70 -9.88
N PRO A 206 16.38 -24.84 -10.42
CA PRO A 206 15.71 -23.72 -11.06
C PRO A 206 15.34 -22.63 -10.03
N ASP A 207 15.38 -21.38 -10.46
CA ASP A 207 14.91 -20.19 -9.74
C ASP A 207 14.09 -19.34 -10.74
N PRO A 208 13.06 -18.57 -10.33
CA PRO A 208 12.09 -17.95 -11.25
C PRO A 208 12.67 -17.16 -12.43
N HIS A 209 13.90 -16.66 -12.31
CA HIS A 209 14.59 -15.92 -13.38
C HIS A 209 16.04 -16.39 -13.62
N SER A 210 16.48 -17.52 -13.03
CA SER A 210 17.87 -17.98 -13.15
C SER A 210 18.05 -19.45 -12.77
N THR A 211 19.30 -19.92 -12.79
CA THR A 211 19.70 -21.19 -12.17
C THR A 211 20.52 -20.89 -10.94
N ILE A 212 20.18 -21.51 -9.82
CA ILE A 212 20.92 -21.40 -8.57
C ILE A 212 21.83 -22.59 -8.36
N ILE A 213 22.91 -22.39 -7.61
CA ILE A 213 23.88 -23.44 -7.26
C ILE A 213 24.06 -23.55 -5.75
N ARG A 214 24.27 -24.79 -5.26
CA ARG A 214 24.90 -25.09 -3.97
C ARG A 214 26.10 -26.00 -4.21
N TYR A 215 27.30 -25.51 -3.97
CA TYR A 215 28.51 -26.29 -4.26
C TYR A 215 29.61 -26.01 -3.26
N ARG A 216 30.25 -27.08 -2.79
CA ARG A 216 31.52 -27.03 -2.09
C ARG A 216 32.25 -28.36 -2.30
N GLY A 217 33.29 -28.34 -3.12
CA GLY A 217 33.86 -29.55 -3.73
C GLY A 217 34.38 -30.61 -2.75
N ASP A 218 34.82 -30.23 -1.55
CA ASP A 218 35.36 -31.12 -0.51
C ASP A 218 34.30 -31.83 0.35
N ILE A 219 33.02 -31.42 0.25
CA ILE A 219 31.93 -32.00 1.06
C ILE A 219 30.82 -32.65 0.25
N VAL A 220 30.89 -32.60 -1.09
CA VAL A 220 29.90 -33.17 -2.00
C VAL A 220 30.32 -34.58 -2.42
N THR A 221 29.42 -35.55 -2.27
CA THR A 221 29.59 -36.94 -2.71
C THR A 221 28.45 -37.31 -3.68
N PRO A 222 28.76 -37.76 -4.91
CA PRO A 222 27.73 -38.25 -5.84
C PRO A 222 27.16 -39.58 -5.37
N LEU A 223 25.87 -39.83 -5.63
CA LEU A 223 25.17 -41.06 -5.24
C LEU A 223 24.94 -42.02 -6.41
N THR A 224 25.19 -41.58 -7.64
CA THR A 224 25.00 -42.36 -8.88
C THR A 224 26.17 -42.13 -9.83
N THR A 225 26.40 -43.05 -10.78
CA THR A 225 27.44 -42.91 -11.82
C THR A 225 27.23 -41.66 -12.68
N ARG A 226 25.97 -41.31 -13.00
CA ARG A 226 25.67 -40.09 -13.77
C ARG A 226 25.98 -38.82 -12.97
N ALA A 227 25.73 -38.83 -11.66
CA ALA A 227 26.06 -37.72 -10.77
C ALA A 227 27.58 -37.56 -10.61
N GLU A 228 28.31 -38.67 -10.59
CA GLU A 228 29.77 -38.68 -10.55
C GLU A 228 30.37 -38.04 -11.81
N GLN A 229 29.96 -38.49 -12.99
CA GLN A 229 30.38 -37.92 -14.27
C GLN A 229 30.06 -36.41 -14.38
N ALA A 230 28.86 -36.02 -13.95
CA ALA A 230 28.44 -34.63 -13.95
C ALA A 230 29.27 -33.75 -13.00
N LEU A 231 29.63 -34.29 -11.83
CA LEU A 231 30.48 -33.60 -10.85
C LEU A 231 31.93 -33.46 -11.36
N GLU A 232 32.45 -34.47 -12.06
CA GLU A 232 33.76 -34.42 -12.72
C GLU A 232 33.80 -33.36 -13.83
N GLU A 233 32.78 -33.31 -14.69
CA GLU A 233 32.67 -32.28 -15.72
C GLU A 233 32.63 -30.88 -15.08
N LEU A 234 31.79 -30.67 -14.06
CA LEU A 234 31.72 -29.40 -13.33
C LEU A 234 33.09 -29.00 -12.76
N ARG A 235 33.81 -29.93 -12.13
CA ARG A 235 35.18 -29.69 -11.61
C ARG A 235 36.15 -29.32 -12.72
N ALA A 236 36.11 -30.03 -13.85
CA ALA A 236 36.96 -29.75 -14.99
C ALA A 236 36.67 -28.38 -15.62
N VAL A 237 35.39 -27.98 -15.70
CA VAL A 237 34.97 -26.69 -16.24
C VAL A 237 35.39 -25.53 -15.33
N LEU A 238 35.27 -25.68 -14.00
CA LEU A 238 35.67 -24.64 -13.03
C LEU A 238 37.16 -24.25 -13.11
N VAL A 239 38.04 -25.14 -13.57
CA VAL A 239 39.49 -24.88 -13.69
C VAL A 239 39.94 -24.42 -15.08
N ARG A 240 39.05 -24.40 -16.07
CA ARG A 240 39.39 -23.93 -17.43
C ARG A 240 39.61 -22.42 -17.43
N ARG A 241 40.75 -21.99 -17.99
CA ARG A 241 41.10 -20.56 -18.08
C ARG A 241 40.09 -19.75 -18.88
N GLU A 242 39.58 -20.32 -19.97
CA GLU A 242 38.56 -19.68 -20.81
C GLU A 242 37.27 -19.39 -20.02
N VAL A 243 36.82 -20.36 -19.22
CA VAL A 243 35.63 -20.23 -18.37
C VAL A 243 35.87 -19.19 -17.28
N GLN A 244 37.03 -19.21 -16.61
CA GLN A 244 37.35 -18.21 -15.60
C GLN A 244 37.43 -16.80 -16.20
N ALA A 245 38.05 -16.64 -17.38
CA ALA A 245 38.12 -15.35 -18.06
C ALA A 245 36.73 -14.84 -18.50
N HIS A 246 35.80 -15.74 -18.82
CA HIS A 246 34.45 -15.37 -19.27
C HIS A 246 33.46 -15.15 -18.12
N SER A 247 33.57 -15.94 -17.05
CA SER A 247 32.54 -16.03 -16.00
C SER A 247 33.00 -15.53 -14.64
N ALA A 248 34.29 -15.25 -14.43
CA ALA A 248 34.82 -14.85 -13.14
C ALA A 248 35.42 -13.43 -13.12
N MET A 249 35.29 -12.80 -11.95
CA MET A 249 35.91 -11.54 -11.58
C MET A 249 36.91 -11.79 -10.45
N HIS A 250 38.10 -11.19 -10.55
CA HIS A 250 39.14 -11.31 -9.53
C HIS A 250 39.34 -9.98 -8.79
N LEU A 251 38.96 -9.95 -7.52
CA LEU A 251 39.05 -8.78 -6.64
C LEU A 251 40.30 -8.87 -5.77
N ARG A 252 41.33 -8.10 -6.15
CA ARG A 252 42.60 -8.01 -5.41
C ARG A 252 42.41 -7.21 -4.14
N SER A 253 43.40 -7.25 -3.25
CA SER A 253 43.40 -6.44 -2.02
C SER A 253 43.24 -4.94 -2.27
N SER A 254 43.75 -4.42 -3.38
CA SER A 254 43.56 -3.02 -3.81
C SER A 254 42.10 -2.72 -4.20
N ASP A 255 41.36 -3.72 -4.66
CA ASP A 255 39.96 -3.60 -5.07
C ASP A 255 39.04 -3.69 -3.85
N LEU A 256 39.49 -4.30 -2.75
CA LEU A 256 38.76 -4.45 -1.48
C LEU A 256 39.61 -3.98 -0.29
N PRO A 257 39.98 -2.69 -0.20
CA PRO A 257 40.75 -2.16 0.92
C PRO A 257 39.90 -2.15 2.21
N LYS A 258 40.56 -1.84 3.35
CA LYS A 258 39.88 -1.66 4.65
C LYS A 258 38.71 -0.67 4.49
N GLY A 259 37.56 -1.00 5.09
CA GLY A 259 36.32 -0.22 4.93
C GLY A 259 35.49 -0.58 3.70
N SER A 260 35.82 -1.67 3.00
CA SER A 260 34.96 -2.23 1.95
C SER A 260 33.99 -3.25 2.52
N ILE A 261 32.75 -3.27 2.05
CA ILE A 261 31.80 -4.35 2.26
C ILE A 261 31.45 -4.95 0.90
N LEU A 262 31.61 -6.25 0.74
CA LEU A 262 31.09 -6.98 -0.41
C LEU A 262 29.79 -7.67 -0.01
N LEU A 263 28.74 -7.51 -0.79
CA LEU A 263 27.50 -8.28 -0.68
C LEU A 263 27.31 -9.10 -1.95
N MET A 264 26.94 -10.36 -1.79
CA MET A 264 26.81 -11.31 -2.90
C MET A 264 25.58 -12.19 -2.71
N ASP A 265 24.87 -12.45 -3.81
CA ASP A 265 23.87 -13.50 -3.93
C ASP A 265 24.57 -14.85 -4.01
N ASN A 266 24.58 -15.54 -2.87
CA ASN A 266 25.24 -16.81 -2.64
C ASN A 266 24.68 -17.96 -3.49
N ARG A 267 23.56 -17.73 -4.19
CA ARG A 267 22.88 -18.71 -5.04
C ARG A 267 23.22 -18.53 -6.51
N ARG A 268 23.49 -17.28 -6.94
CA ARG A 268 23.81 -16.92 -8.34
C ARG A 268 25.30 -16.69 -8.57
N TRP A 269 26.09 -16.64 -7.50
CA TRP A 269 27.54 -16.44 -7.57
C TRP A 269 28.27 -17.46 -6.70
N MET A 270 29.33 -18.06 -7.26
CA MET A 270 30.33 -18.82 -6.50
C MET A 270 31.51 -17.92 -6.15
N HIS A 271 32.26 -18.27 -5.11
CA HIS A 271 33.48 -17.55 -4.78
C HIS A 271 34.64 -18.48 -4.42
N ALA A 272 35.86 -17.97 -4.60
CA ALA A 272 37.12 -18.62 -4.26
C ALA A 272 38.10 -17.58 -3.70
N ARG A 273 39.14 -18.06 -3.02
CA ARG A 273 40.22 -17.25 -2.48
C ARG A 273 41.56 -17.93 -2.73
N ASN A 274 42.56 -17.21 -3.23
CA ASN A 274 43.93 -17.74 -3.28
C ASN A 274 44.60 -17.75 -1.89
N GLU A 275 45.88 -18.10 -1.80
CA GLU A 275 46.60 -18.10 -0.54
C GLU A 275 46.63 -16.70 0.10
N ILE A 276 46.49 -16.67 1.42
CA ILE A 276 46.68 -15.45 2.23
C ILE A 276 48.16 -15.35 2.57
N ASN A 277 48.74 -14.17 2.36
CA ASN A 277 50.14 -13.87 2.68
C ASN A 277 50.25 -13.02 3.95
N ASP A 278 49.17 -12.40 4.40
CA ASP A 278 49.12 -11.55 5.61
C ASP A 278 48.41 -12.27 6.78
N PRO A 279 49.12 -12.66 7.86
CA PRO A 279 48.51 -13.29 9.02
C PRO A 279 47.55 -12.34 9.78
N GLU A 280 47.67 -11.03 9.57
CA GLU A 280 46.77 -10.02 10.16
C GLU A 280 45.54 -9.73 9.29
N ARG A 281 45.37 -10.41 8.14
CA ARG A 281 44.17 -10.25 7.31
C ARG A 281 42.92 -10.60 8.12
N HIS A 282 41.95 -9.69 8.14
CA HIS A 282 40.75 -9.84 8.95
C HIS A 282 39.52 -9.36 8.20
N LEU A 283 38.58 -10.28 7.97
CA LEU A 283 37.24 -9.96 7.48
C LEU A 283 36.18 -10.35 8.50
N ARG A 284 35.04 -9.67 8.47
CA ARG A 284 33.84 -10.09 9.19
C ARG A 284 32.79 -10.57 8.21
N ARG A 285 32.27 -11.77 8.44
CA ARG A 285 31.32 -12.46 7.57
C ARG A 285 29.96 -12.60 8.21
N VAL A 286 28.91 -12.48 7.41
CA VAL A 286 27.51 -12.71 7.81
C VAL A 286 26.75 -13.35 6.66
N VAL A 287 25.83 -14.26 6.98
CA VAL A 287 25.06 -15.04 5.99
C VAL A 287 23.57 -14.83 6.27
N LEU A 288 22.81 -14.47 5.24
CA LEU A 288 21.41 -14.07 5.30
C LEU A 288 20.50 -15.19 4.79
N GLY A 289 19.48 -15.54 5.58
CA GLY A 289 18.54 -16.60 5.26
C GLY A 289 17.62 -16.23 4.08
N CYS A 290 16.98 -17.25 3.48
CA CYS A 290 16.00 -17.05 2.43
C CYS A 290 14.56 -17.04 2.97
N ILE A 291 13.67 -16.32 2.29
CA ILE A 291 12.21 -16.49 2.40
C ILE A 291 11.83 -17.73 1.58
N ASP A 292 11.24 -18.75 2.19
CA ASP A 292 10.74 -19.90 1.44
C ASP A 292 9.44 -19.51 0.71
N ARG A 293 9.51 -19.49 -0.63
CA ARG A 293 8.37 -19.72 -1.53
C ARG A 293 8.68 -20.99 -2.31
N CYS A 294 8.56 -22.17 -1.71
CA CYS A 294 8.38 -23.44 -2.45
C CYS A 294 8.02 -24.59 -1.49
N HIS A 295 7.17 -25.47 -1.99
CA HIS A 295 6.41 -26.49 -1.26
C HIS A 295 7.26 -27.59 -0.59
N SER A 296 7.00 -27.83 0.69
CA SER A 296 6.83 -29.19 1.21
C SER A 296 5.63 -29.20 2.16
N LYS A 297 4.54 -29.82 1.71
CA LYS A 297 3.50 -30.33 2.60
C LYS A 297 4.19 -31.29 3.58
N ASP A 298 3.79 -31.26 4.85
CA ASP A 298 4.27 -32.12 5.95
C ASP A 298 5.46 -31.58 6.77
N LEU A 299 5.21 -30.50 7.52
CA LEU A 299 5.59 -30.39 8.94
C LEU A 299 4.97 -29.10 9.52
N LEU A 300 3.67 -29.20 9.84
CA LEU A 300 2.95 -28.21 10.64
C LEU A 300 3.13 -28.56 12.12
N VAL A 301 3.88 -27.76 12.86
CA VAL A 301 3.70 -27.65 14.32
C VAL A 301 3.67 -26.16 14.69
N LEU A 302 2.44 -25.67 14.87
CA LEU A 302 2.02 -24.67 15.84
C LEU A 302 3.01 -23.52 16.11
N GLY A 303 3.09 -22.55 15.20
CA GLY A 303 3.80 -21.28 15.45
C GLY A 303 3.62 -20.22 14.37
N ASP A 304 3.60 -20.61 13.09
CA ASP A 304 3.85 -19.66 11.99
C ASP A 304 2.66 -19.30 11.09
N ARG A 305 1.42 -19.53 11.53
CA ARG A 305 0.22 -19.12 10.75
C ARG A 305 0.01 -17.60 10.65
N TRP A 306 0.85 -16.77 11.27
CA TRP A 306 0.76 -15.30 11.20
C TRP A 306 1.84 -14.64 10.32
N ALA A 307 2.86 -15.37 9.85
CA ALA A 307 4.02 -14.78 9.17
C ALA A 307 4.11 -15.11 7.66
N LEU A 308 3.20 -15.93 7.12
CA LEU A 308 3.28 -16.49 5.76
C LEU A 308 2.52 -15.70 4.67
N THR A 309 2.03 -14.48 4.96
CA THR A 309 1.50 -13.58 3.94
C THR A 309 2.54 -12.55 3.55
N MET A 310 3.49 -13.03 2.73
CA MET A 310 4.49 -12.27 1.99
C MET A 310 3.96 -10.90 1.56
N PHE A 311 4.70 -9.82 1.85
CA PHE A 311 4.37 -8.48 1.34
C PHE A 311 4.74 -8.44 -0.16
N PRO A 312 3.77 -8.47 -1.10
CA PRO A 312 4.03 -7.99 -2.46
C PRO A 312 4.47 -6.52 -2.39
N SER A 313 4.81 -5.92 -3.54
CA SER A 313 4.72 -4.45 -3.65
C SER A 313 3.43 -4.02 -2.93
N PRO A 314 3.49 -3.08 -1.97
CA PRO A 314 2.34 -2.77 -1.13
C PRO A 314 1.11 -2.35 -1.93
N THR A 315 1.33 -1.91 -3.17
CA THR A 315 0.33 -1.57 -4.16
C THR A 315 0.53 -2.42 -5.42
N ASN A 316 -0.56 -2.79 -6.08
CA ASN A 316 -0.55 -3.56 -7.31
C ASN A 316 -0.37 -2.63 -8.52
N SER A 317 0.19 -3.14 -9.61
CA SER A 317 0.20 -2.38 -10.87
C SER A 317 -1.21 -2.34 -11.48
N VAL A 318 -1.47 -1.37 -12.36
CA VAL A 318 -2.72 -1.32 -13.12
C VAL A 318 -2.92 -2.61 -13.94
N ALA A 319 -1.84 -3.20 -14.46
CA ALA A 319 -1.89 -4.46 -15.18
C ALA A 319 -2.31 -5.63 -14.28
N ASP A 320 -1.77 -5.73 -13.05
CA ASP A 320 -2.17 -6.76 -12.09
C ASP A 320 -3.68 -6.71 -11.80
N VAL A 321 -4.20 -5.51 -11.52
CA VAL A 321 -5.62 -5.31 -11.14
C VAL A 321 -6.54 -5.59 -12.33
N LEU A 322 -6.15 -5.18 -13.54
CA LEU A 322 -6.93 -5.46 -14.76
C LEU A 322 -6.93 -6.95 -15.13
N ALA A 323 -5.81 -7.65 -14.95
CA ALA A 323 -5.73 -9.10 -15.19
C ALA A 323 -6.71 -9.88 -14.31
N VAL A 324 -6.78 -9.55 -13.01
CA VAL A 324 -7.74 -10.18 -12.09
C VAL A 324 -9.17 -9.77 -12.39
N ALA A 325 -9.40 -8.52 -12.81
CA ALA A 325 -10.74 -8.05 -13.16
C ALA A 325 -11.36 -8.80 -14.34
N GLN A 326 -10.57 -9.26 -15.32
CA GLN A 326 -11.07 -10.06 -16.46
C GLN A 326 -11.78 -11.35 -16.05
N MET A 327 -11.40 -11.91 -14.89
CA MET A 327 -11.95 -13.15 -14.34
C MET A 327 -12.93 -12.90 -13.17
N HIS A 328 -13.17 -11.64 -12.79
CA HIS A 328 -14.01 -11.32 -11.65
C HIS A 328 -15.49 -11.12 -12.06
N PRO A 329 -16.47 -11.63 -11.28
CA PRO A 329 -17.90 -11.46 -11.58
C PRO A 329 -18.42 -10.02 -11.68
N PHE A 330 -17.62 -9.04 -11.28
CA PHE A 330 -17.96 -7.62 -11.45
C PHE A 330 -17.85 -7.17 -12.91
N TYR A 331 -17.08 -7.88 -13.73
CA TYR A 331 -16.78 -7.49 -15.11
C TYR A 331 -17.02 -8.61 -16.13
N CYS A 332 -17.28 -9.84 -15.68
CA CYS A 332 -17.59 -10.97 -16.56
C CYS A 332 -18.67 -11.88 -15.96
N SER A 333 -19.06 -12.92 -16.70
CA SER A 333 -20.10 -13.88 -16.31
C SER A 333 -19.64 -14.94 -15.29
N ALA A 334 -18.48 -14.77 -14.65
CA ALA A 334 -17.97 -15.70 -13.65
C ALA A 334 -18.96 -15.90 -12.49
N GLN A 335 -19.00 -17.13 -11.98
CA GLN A 335 -19.87 -17.48 -10.86
C GLN A 335 -19.32 -16.88 -9.54
N TYR A 336 -18.03 -17.08 -9.27
CA TYR A 336 -17.35 -16.59 -8.07
C TYR A 336 -16.07 -15.82 -8.42
N PRO A 337 -15.59 -14.95 -7.51
CA PRO A 337 -14.25 -14.35 -7.64
C PRO A 337 -13.14 -15.41 -7.77
N PRO A 338 -12.02 -15.08 -8.42
CA PRO A 338 -10.88 -15.99 -8.49
C PRO A 338 -10.32 -16.25 -7.08
N ASP A 339 -9.77 -17.46 -6.89
CA ASP A 339 -9.02 -17.83 -5.68
C ASP A 339 -7.56 -17.35 -5.76
N GLU A 340 -6.79 -17.63 -4.71
CA GLU A 340 -5.40 -17.16 -4.61
C GLU A 340 -4.50 -17.70 -5.73
N ASP A 341 -4.70 -18.96 -6.14
CA ASP A 341 -3.93 -19.60 -7.19
C ASP A 341 -4.25 -18.96 -8.56
N ALA A 342 -5.54 -18.79 -8.89
CA ALA A 342 -5.97 -18.13 -10.13
C ALA A 342 -5.51 -16.66 -10.21
N ILE A 343 -5.52 -15.94 -9.08
CA ILE A 343 -4.97 -14.57 -9.00
C ILE A 343 -3.47 -14.57 -9.28
N GLN A 344 -2.72 -15.52 -8.72
CA GLN A 344 -1.28 -15.60 -8.93
C GLN A 344 -0.94 -15.92 -10.39
N ASP A 345 -1.64 -16.89 -10.99
CA ASP A 345 -1.48 -17.26 -12.40
C ASP A 345 -1.77 -16.08 -13.33
N ALA A 346 -2.88 -15.35 -13.09
CA ALA A 346 -3.24 -14.18 -13.89
C ALA A 346 -2.18 -13.07 -13.84
N ARG A 347 -1.53 -12.90 -12.68
CA ARG A 347 -0.44 -11.93 -12.51
C ARG A 347 0.85 -12.36 -13.20
N GLU A 348 1.18 -13.64 -13.13
CA GLU A 348 2.35 -14.18 -13.83
C GLU A 348 2.18 -14.08 -15.35
N GLU A 349 0.99 -14.36 -15.86
CA GLU A 349 0.65 -14.18 -17.27
C GLU A 349 0.71 -12.70 -17.69
N ALA A 350 0.15 -11.79 -16.89
CA ALA A 350 0.22 -10.35 -17.14
C ALA A 350 1.65 -9.82 -17.13
N ALA A 351 2.53 -10.35 -16.28
CA ALA A 351 3.94 -9.99 -16.25
C ALA A 351 4.73 -10.47 -17.49
N GLN A 352 4.28 -11.56 -18.13
CA GLN A 352 4.88 -12.10 -19.36
C GLN A 352 4.40 -11.39 -20.63
N LYS A 353 3.14 -10.90 -20.64
CA LYS A 353 2.55 -10.14 -21.75
C LYS A 353 2.93 -8.66 -21.63
N PHE A 354 4.06 -8.28 -22.24
CA PHE A 354 4.66 -6.94 -22.11
C PHE A 354 3.80 -5.73 -22.53
N GLU A 355 2.64 -5.90 -23.16
CA GLU A 355 1.74 -4.81 -23.56
C GLU A 355 0.35 -5.38 -23.85
N GLN A 356 -0.69 -5.06 -23.04
CA GLN A 356 -2.12 -5.12 -23.44
C GLN A 356 -3.15 -4.61 -22.40
N PHE A 357 -2.74 -3.93 -21.33
CA PHE A 357 -3.68 -3.44 -20.31
C PHE A 357 -3.81 -1.91 -20.36
N ASP A 358 -4.76 -1.42 -21.17
CA ASP A 358 -5.13 0.00 -21.21
C ASP A 358 -6.34 0.26 -20.31
N LEU A 359 -6.14 1.02 -19.23
CA LEU A 359 -7.21 1.43 -18.32
C LEU A 359 -8.32 2.18 -19.07
N LYS A 360 -7.98 2.95 -20.11
CA LYS A 360 -8.96 3.73 -20.88
C LYS A 360 -9.92 2.85 -21.68
N ALA A 361 -9.50 1.64 -22.03
CA ALA A 361 -10.35 0.67 -22.71
C ALA A 361 -11.35 -0.02 -21.77
N TRP A 362 -11.22 0.15 -20.44
CA TRP A 362 -12.12 -0.47 -19.47
C TRP A 362 -13.42 0.32 -19.30
N PRO A 363 -14.59 -0.35 -19.19
CA PRO A 363 -15.85 0.34 -18.96
C PRO A 363 -15.91 0.98 -17.58
N LEU A 364 -16.76 2.02 -17.45
CA LEU A 364 -17.11 2.59 -16.15
C LEU A 364 -17.92 1.59 -15.32
N LEU A 365 -17.63 1.51 -14.02
CA LEU A 365 -18.36 0.69 -13.06
C LEU A 365 -19.36 1.57 -12.28
N LEU A 366 -20.64 1.25 -12.37
CA LEU A 366 -21.71 1.95 -11.64
C LEU A 366 -22.05 1.25 -10.33
N LYS A 367 -22.50 2.03 -9.35
CA LYS A 367 -22.92 1.52 -8.05
C LYS A 367 -24.05 0.49 -8.17
N CYS A 368 -25.07 0.73 -8.99
CA CYS A 368 -26.17 -0.22 -9.17
C CYS A 368 -25.67 -1.60 -9.64
N ASP A 369 -24.81 -1.63 -10.66
CA ASP A 369 -24.31 -2.86 -11.27
C ASP A 369 -23.45 -3.64 -10.28
N LEU A 370 -22.54 -2.94 -9.61
CA LEU A 370 -21.69 -3.52 -8.57
C LEU A 370 -22.54 -4.19 -7.49
N TYR A 371 -23.55 -3.48 -6.97
CA TYR A 371 -24.36 -4.00 -5.87
C TYR A 371 -25.35 -5.09 -6.27
N THR A 372 -25.79 -5.16 -7.53
CA THR A 372 -26.55 -6.32 -8.05
C THR A 372 -25.72 -7.60 -8.00
N VAL A 373 -24.45 -7.53 -8.42
CA VAL A 373 -23.55 -8.70 -8.36
C VAL A 373 -23.22 -9.06 -6.90
N ILE A 374 -22.95 -8.07 -6.06
CA ILE A 374 -22.69 -8.28 -4.63
C ILE A 374 -23.89 -8.94 -3.95
N GLU A 375 -25.13 -8.50 -4.21
CA GLU A 375 -26.33 -9.09 -3.61
C GLU A 375 -26.43 -10.59 -3.93
N ARG A 376 -26.19 -10.97 -5.19
CA ARG A 376 -26.10 -12.38 -5.62
C ARG A 376 -25.03 -13.13 -4.82
N LEU A 377 -23.80 -12.60 -4.78
CA LEU A 377 -22.67 -13.25 -4.11
C LEU A 377 -22.86 -13.35 -2.59
N VAL A 378 -23.52 -12.39 -1.96
CA VAL A 378 -23.75 -12.41 -0.50
C VAL A 378 -24.85 -13.39 -0.11
N ASN A 379 -25.87 -13.56 -0.96
CA ASN A 379 -26.98 -14.46 -0.71
C ASN A 379 -26.65 -15.92 -1.06
N ASP A 380 -25.69 -16.15 -1.95
CA ASP A 380 -25.17 -17.48 -2.24
C ASP A 380 -24.28 -17.99 -1.08
N THR A 381 -24.72 -19.07 -0.42
CA THR A 381 -24.02 -19.69 0.72
C THR A 381 -23.17 -20.89 0.33
N ASP A 382 -22.98 -21.16 -0.97
CA ASP A 382 -22.12 -22.25 -1.44
C ASP A 382 -20.69 -22.11 -0.87
N PRO A 383 -20.08 -23.18 -0.32
CA PRO A 383 -18.72 -23.14 0.21
C PRO A 383 -17.63 -22.79 -0.82
N GLY A 384 -17.92 -22.95 -2.12
CA GLY A 384 -17.04 -22.51 -3.21
C GLY A 384 -17.09 -21.01 -3.47
N ASN A 385 -18.01 -20.27 -2.84
CA ASN A 385 -18.16 -18.84 -3.02
C ASN A 385 -17.04 -18.06 -2.32
N THR A 386 -15.95 -17.86 -3.06
CA THR A 386 -14.75 -17.18 -2.59
C THR A 386 -15.04 -15.75 -2.13
N TYR A 387 -16.07 -15.05 -2.61
CA TYR A 387 -16.42 -13.69 -2.15
C TYR A 387 -16.63 -13.60 -0.63
N ARG A 388 -16.98 -14.71 0.03
CA ARG A 388 -17.27 -14.78 1.46
C ARG A 388 -16.05 -15.15 2.31
N HIS A 389 -14.95 -15.60 1.70
CA HIS A 389 -13.79 -16.13 2.43
C HIS A 389 -12.86 -14.99 2.86
N ASN A 390 -12.56 -14.89 4.16
CA ASN A 390 -11.54 -13.98 4.71
C ASN A 390 -11.70 -12.51 4.26
N VAL A 391 -12.90 -11.96 4.40
CA VAL A 391 -13.22 -10.59 4.01
C VAL A 391 -13.50 -9.69 5.21
N TYR A 392 -13.10 -8.44 5.11
CA TYR A 392 -13.61 -7.33 5.89
C TYR A 392 -14.84 -6.75 5.18
N THR A 393 -15.96 -6.63 5.88
CA THR A 393 -17.22 -6.12 5.32
C THR A 393 -17.57 -4.77 5.92
N SER A 394 -18.01 -3.84 5.09
CA SER A 394 -18.55 -2.55 5.53
C SER A 394 -19.73 -2.13 4.67
N VAL A 395 -20.76 -1.59 5.31
CA VAL A 395 -21.88 -0.98 4.60
C VAL A 395 -21.48 0.37 4.04
N THR A 396 -22.08 0.77 2.92
CA THR A 396 -22.01 2.18 2.48
C THR A 396 -22.85 3.03 3.43
N GLY A 397 -22.44 4.27 3.70
CA GLY A 397 -23.33 5.25 4.34
C GLY A 397 -24.68 5.29 3.61
N GLY A 398 -25.80 5.36 4.36
CA GLY A 398 -27.15 5.33 3.79
C GLY A 398 -27.83 3.98 3.68
N GLY A 399 -27.25 2.93 4.24
CA GLY A 399 -27.87 1.61 4.37
C GLY A 399 -28.99 1.63 5.42
N SER A 400 -30.15 2.17 5.05
CA SER A 400 -31.39 2.16 5.86
C SER A 400 -31.72 0.76 6.40
N GLY A 401 -32.18 0.67 7.66
CA GLY A 401 -32.51 -0.57 8.36
C GLY A 401 -33.76 -1.31 7.84
N VAL A 402 -34.38 -0.82 6.75
CA VAL A 402 -35.62 -1.40 6.18
C VAL A 402 -35.31 -2.55 5.20
N SER A 403 -34.07 -2.65 4.70
CA SER A 403 -33.60 -3.75 3.84
C SER A 403 -32.24 -4.25 4.32
N LYS A 404 -31.87 -5.50 3.99
CA LYS A 404 -30.52 -6.04 4.28
C LYS A 404 -29.47 -5.04 3.76
N PRO A 405 -28.64 -4.46 4.63
CA PRO A 405 -27.76 -3.38 4.23
C PRO A 405 -26.72 -3.92 3.24
N LEU A 406 -26.60 -3.24 2.11
CA LEU A 406 -25.63 -3.55 1.07
C LEU A 406 -24.23 -3.24 1.61
N PHE A 407 -23.34 -4.23 1.60
CA PHE A 407 -21.95 -4.10 2.05
C PHE A 407 -20.97 -4.44 0.93
N PHE A 408 -19.81 -3.80 0.96
CA PHE A 408 -18.67 -4.19 0.12
C PHE A 408 -17.76 -5.11 0.92
N ALA A 409 -17.32 -6.21 0.29
CA ALA A 409 -16.36 -7.14 0.88
C ALA A 409 -14.96 -6.82 0.33
N THR A 410 -14.03 -6.49 1.23
CA THR A 410 -12.61 -6.32 0.90
C THR A 410 -11.85 -7.52 1.47
N ASP A 411 -10.84 -8.04 0.78
CA ASP A 411 -9.98 -9.06 1.38
C ASP A 411 -9.37 -8.53 2.70
N ALA A 412 -9.42 -9.34 3.76
CA ALA A 412 -9.06 -8.89 5.10
C ALA A 412 -7.59 -8.46 5.19
N LEU A 413 -6.68 -9.14 4.48
CA LEU A 413 -5.25 -8.81 4.49
C LEU A 413 -4.95 -7.61 3.60
N GLU A 414 -5.58 -7.53 2.43
CA GLU A 414 -5.50 -6.33 1.57
C GLU A 414 -5.99 -5.08 2.33
N ASN A 415 -7.10 -5.18 3.06
CA ASN A 415 -7.60 -4.09 3.89
C ASN A 415 -6.59 -3.65 4.96
N ARG A 416 -5.95 -4.59 5.69
CA ARG A 416 -4.93 -4.25 6.69
C ARG A 416 -3.71 -3.58 6.05
N ARG A 417 -3.24 -4.10 4.92
CA ARG A 417 -2.12 -3.52 4.16
C ARG A 417 -2.45 -2.12 3.66
N HIS A 418 -3.64 -1.92 3.10
CA HIS A 418 -4.09 -0.62 2.64
C HIS A 418 -4.11 0.41 3.79
N ARG A 419 -4.69 0.06 4.95
CA ARG A 419 -4.73 0.96 6.11
C ARG A 419 -3.33 1.31 6.64
N ALA A 420 -2.41 0.36 6.65
CA ALA A 420 -1.02 0.60 7.03
C ALA A 420 -0.32 1.58 6.07
N LEU A 421 -0.52 1.39 4.75
CA LEU A 421 0.04 2.30 3.73
C LEU A 421 -0.53 3.70 3.82
N PHE A 422 -1.84 3.79 4.03
CA PHE A 422 -2.50 5.07 4.20
C PHE A 422 -2.04 5.77 5.48
N GLY A 423 -1.81 5.04 6.58
CA GLY A 423 -1.21 5.59 7.80
C GLY A 423 0.19 6.16 7.57
N GLU A 424 1.06 5.44 6.86
CA GLU A 424 2.38 5.99 6.48
C GLU A 424 2.25 7.19 5.53
N PHE A 425 1.26 7.21 4.64
CA PHE A 425 0.94 8.40 3.84
C PHE A 425 0.56 9.60 4.72
N LEU A 426 -0.37 9.44 5.67
CA LEU A 426 -0.78 10.51 6.61
C LEU A 426 0.39 11.09 7.40
N LYS A 427 1.32 10.23 7.83
CA LYS A 427 2.56 10.61 8.51
C LYS A 427 3.50 11.38 7.58
N LYS A 428 3.70 10.92 6.34
CA LYS A 428 4.55 11.60 5.34
C LYS A 428 4.06 13.01 5.00
N ILE A 429 2.74 13.21 4.94
CA ILE A 429 2.14 14.53 4.68
C ILE A 429 1.96 15.39 5.94
N GLY A 430 2.42 14.91 7.10
CA GLY A 430 2.51 15.65 8.35
C GLY A 430 1.20 15.84 9.10
N ILE A 431 0.18 15.00 8.86
CA ILE A 431 -1.09 15.08 9.62
C ILE A 431 -0.88 14.58 11.05
N ILE A 432 -0.23 13.42 11.20
CA ILE A 432 0.06 12.79 12.49
C ILE A 432 1.55 12.82 12.82
N GLU A 433 1.82 13.09 14.09
CA GLU A 433 3.14 12.99 14.75
C GLU A 433 3.08 11.93 15.86
N ARG A 434 4.22 11.36 16.22
CA ARG A 434 4.32 10.32 17.27
C ARG A 434 3.79 10.75 18.66
N GLY A 435 3.75 12.05 18.92
CA GLY A 435 3.24 12.62 20.17
C GLY A 435 1.74 12.96 20.15
N ASP A 436 1.02 12.66 19.06
CA ASP A 436 -0.41 12.91 18.98
C ASP A 436 -1.20 11.89 19.81
N TRP A 437 -2.06 12.41 20.67
CA TRP A 437 -3.10 11.68 21.39
C TRP A 437 -4.43 12.09 20.77
N VAL A 438 -5.03 11.16 20.05
CA VAL A 438 -6.23 11.38 19.24
C VAL A 438 -7.44 10.76 19.91
N LEU A 439 -8.44 11.57 20.27
CA LEU A 439 -9.76 11.07 20.66
C LEU A 439 -10.66 11.07 19.44
N SER A 440 -11.16 9.90 19.06
CA SER A 440 -12.03 9.73 17.90
C SER A 440 -13.48 9.51 18.33
N THR A 441 -14.40 10.32 17.81
CA THR A 441 -15.86 10.22 18.01
C THR A 441 -16.60 9.83 16.72
N HIS A 442 -15.89 9.31 15.73
CA HIS A 442 -16.50 8.84 14.48
C HIS A 442 -17.59 7.79 14.71
N HIS A 443 -18.55 7.74 13.77
CA HIS A 443 -19.57 6.70 13.72
C HIS A 443 -18.95 5.30 13.56
N GLY A 444 -19.50 4.33 14.30
CA GLY A 444 -19.05 2.94 14.29
C GLY A 444 -20.13 2.00 14.83
N GLY A 445 -20.04 0.72 14.52
CA GLY A 445 -21.13 -0.24 14.76
C GLY A 445 -22.06 -0.32 13.53
N SER A 446 -23.09 -1.18 13.59
CA SER A 446 -24.03 -1.41 12.47
C SER A 446 -23.34 -1.69 11.12
N LEU A 447 -22.17 -2.36 11.17
CA LEU A 447 -21.30 -2.66 10.02
C LEU A 447 -20.70 -1.40 9.34
N TYR A 448 -20.80 -0.22 9.94
CA TYR A 448 -20.20 1.01 9.45
C TYR A 448 -18.76 1.17 9.97
N ARG A 449 -17.85 1.53 9.05
CA ARG A 449 -16.40 1.41 9.28
C ARG A 449 -15.66 2.65 9.78
N SER A 450 -16.31 3.81 9.87
CA SER A 450 -15.57 5.08 10.01
C SER A 450 -14.69 5.13 11.25
N LEU A 451 -15.20 4.67 12.40
CA LEU A 451 -14.44 4.60 13.64
C LEU A 451 -13.24 3.65 13.57
N ASP A 452 -13.45 2.37 13.21
CA ASP A 452 -12.34 1.40 13.20
C ASP A 452 -11.30 1.71 12.12
N LEU A 453 -11.75 2.19 10.95
CA LEU A 453 -10.86 2.63 9.89
C LEU A 453 -9.99 3.79 10.35
N THR A 454 -10.61 4.83 10.93
CA THR A 454 -9.89 6.04 11.31
C THR A 454 -8.93 5.78 12.47
N LEU A 455 -9.32 4.97 13.45
CA LEU A 455 -8.41 4.58 14.53
C LEU A 455 -7.16 3.89 13.98
N GLU A 456 -7.33 2.88 13.14
CA GLU A 456 -6.22 2.07 12.64
C GLU A 456 -5.28 2.87 11.71
N ILE A 457 -5.79 3.72 10.82
CA ILE A 457 -4.91 4.54 9.96
C ILE A 457 -4.11 5.56 10.77
N LEU A 458 -4.68 6.10 11.85
CA LEU A 458 -3.99 7.05 12.73
C LEU A 458 -2.96 6.35 13.64
N GLU A 459 -3.26 5.15 14.13
CA GLU A 459 -2.31 4.27 14.83
C GLU A 459 -1.12 3.95 13.92
N ASN A 460 -1.38 3.52 12.68
CA ASN A 460 -0.34 3.24 11.69
C ASN A 460 0.48 4.49 11.33
N ALA A 461 -0.12 5.68 11.40
CA ALA A 461 0.60 6.95 11.25
C ALA A 461 1.46 7.32 12.48
N GLY A 462 1.25 6.65 13.62
CA GLY A 462 2.04 6.77 14.85
C GLY A 462 1.35 7.47 16.02
N ALA A 463 0.04 7.72 15.95
CA ALA A 463 -0.72 8.32 17.04
C ALA A 463 -1.01 7.33 18.18
N THR A 464 -1.19 7.85 19.40
CA THR A 464 -1.95 7.17 20.45
C THR A 464 -3.43 7.48 20.24
N VAL A 465 -4.29 6.47 20.10
CA VAL A 465 -5.72 6.69 19.80
C VAL A 465 -6.63 6.26 20.95
N LEU A 466 -7.72 7.02 21.14
CA LEU A 466 -8.77 6.77 22.11
C LEU A 466 -10.10 6.66 21.36
N ALA A 467 -10.78 5.52 21.50
CA ALA A 467 -11.98 5.17 20.75
C ALA A 467 -13.26 5.51 21.52
N ALA A 468 -13.65 6.79 21.55
CA ALA A 468 -14.91 7.19 22.19
C ALA A 468 -16.14 6.78 21.37
N GLY A 469 -16.07 6.97 20.05
CA GLY A 469 -17.17 6.70 19.11
C GLY A 469 -18.36 7.66 19.25
N HIS A 470 -19.25 7.65 18.26
CA HIS A 470 -20.38 8.59 18.14
C HIS A 470 -21.46 8.47 19.23
N GLN A 471 -21.54 7.34 19.93
CA GLN A 471 -22.52 7.14 21.02
C GLN A 471 -22.05 7.76 22.34
N CYS A 472 -20.78 8.16 22.45
CA CYS A 472 -20.27 8.79 23.65
C CYS A 472 -20.85 10.21 23.77
N PRO A 473 -21.61 10.53 24.85
CA PRO A 473 -22.23 11.84 24.98
C PRO A 473 -21.19 12.98 25.00
N PRO A 474 -21.46 14.14 24.38
CA PRO A 474 -20.49 15.25 24.32
C PRO A 474 -19.89 15.67 25.68
N PRO A 475 -20.66 15.72 26.80
CA PRO A 475 -20.06 16.04 28.11
C PRO A 475 -19.00 15.02 28.56
N THR A 476 -19.24 13.73 28.30
CA THR A 476 -18.30 12.65 28.60
C THR A 476 -17.05 12.74 27.72
N VAL A 477 -17.24 13.05 26.43
CA VAL A 477 -16.11 13.30 25.51
C VAL A 477 -15.24 14.44 26.02
N VAL A 478 -15.84 15.56 26.45
CA VAL A 478 -15.10 16.70 27.01
C VAL A 478 -14.34 16.32 28.29
N GLN A 479 -14.92 15.50 29.16
CA GLN A 479 -14.23 14.99 30.34
C GLN A 479 -12.99 14.16 29.96
N ILE A 480 -13.11 13.25 28.98
CA ILE A 480 -11.99 12.44 28.47
C ILE A 480 -10.89 13.32 27.86
N LEU A 481 -11.27 14.35 27.08
CA LEU A 481 -10.31 15.29 26.50
C LEU A 481 -9.40 15.93 27.57
N GLN A 482 -9.96 16.22 28.75
CA GLN A 482 -9.23 16.80 29.87
C GLN A 482 -8.40 15.77 30.63
N ASP A 483 -9.02 14.67 31.05
CA ASP A 483 -8.39 13.67 31.93
C ASP A 483 -7.16 13.04 31.27
N PHE A 484 -7.22 12.83 29.96
CA PHE A 484 -6.14 12.23 29.19
C PHE A 484 -5.26 13.25 28.45
N ASN A 485 -5.47 14.56 28.66
CA ASN A 485 -4.74 15.64 27.98
C ASN A 485 -4.67 15.45 26.45
N VAL A 486 -5.81 15.07 25.85
CA VAL A 486 -5.92 14.83 24.42
C VAL A 486 -5.57 16.10 23.66
N ASN A 487 -4.75 15.96 22.62
CA ASN A 487 -4.25 17.08 21.82
C ASN A 487 -4.78 17.06 20.37
N VAL A 488 -5.49 16.00 19.95
CA VAL A 488 -6.17 15.92 18.66
C VAL A 488 -7.60 15.42 18.86
N LEU A 489 -8.58 16.17 18.32
CA LEU A 489 -9.97 15.73 18.24
C LEU A 489 -10.25 15.23 16.82
N ALA A 490 -10.80 14.02 16.70
CA ALA A 490 -11.17 13.42 15.43
C ALA A 490 -12.64 12.98 15.43
N GLY A 491 -13.36 13.18 14.35
CA GLY A 491 -14.77 12.80 14.22
C GLY A 491 -15.30 13.16 12.83
N ASP A 492 -16.45 12.63 12.44
CA ASP A 492 -17.17 13.23 11.32
C ASP A 492 -17.60 14.67 11.67
N SER A 493 -17.86 15.48 10.64
CA SER A 493 -18.09 16.91 10.79
C SER A 493 -19.20 17.25 11.79
N SER A 494 -20.29 16.47 11.85
CA SER A 494 -21.37 16.71 12.81
C SER A 494 -20.93 16.46 14.26
N GLN A 495 -20.18 15.39 14.52
CA GLN A 495 -19.63 15.09 15.84
C GLN A 495 -18.65 16.16 16.31
N ILE A 496 -17.75 16.63 15.43
CA ILE A 496 -16.81 17.72 15.74
C ILE A 496 -17.57 18.97 16.21
N ILE A 497 -18.60 19.38 15.48
CA ILE A 497 -19.35 20.60 15.79
C ILE A 497 -20.17 20.45 17.08
N SER A 498 -20.76 19.27 17.33
CA SER A 498 -21.48 18.98 18.57
C SER A 498 -20.55 19.10 19.80
N ILE A 499 -19.34 18.54 19.73
CA ILE A 499 -18.35 18.60 20.81
C ILE A 499 -17.83 20.03 21.00
N VAL A 500 -17.56 20.75 19.91
CA VAL A 500 -17.14 22.15 19.95
C VAL A 500 -18.22 23.03 20.59
N HIS A 501 -19.49 22.81 20.25
CA HIS A 501 -20.59 23.50 20.90
C HIS A 501 -20.68 23.16 22.40
N GLN A 502 -20.54 21.89 22.77
CA GLN A 502 -20.50 21.50 24.18
C GLN A 502 -19.37 22.22 24.94
N ILE A 503 -18.18 22.34 24.35
CA ILE A 503 -17.06 23.08 24.96
C ILE A 503 -17.39 24.56 25.10
N SER A 504 -18.11 25.16 24.15
CA SER A 504 -18.45 26.59 24.17
C SER A 504 -19.41 26.96 25.30
N THR A 505 -20.21 26.01 25.78
CA THR A 505 -21.17 26.24 26.88
C THR A 505 -20.54 26.13 28.27
N MET A 506 -19.26 25.77 28.38
CA MET A 506 -18.59 25.50 29.65
C MET A 506 -17.65 26.64 30.08
N SER A 507 -17.88 27.23 31.26
CA SER A 507 -17.17 28.43 31.74
C SER A 507 -15.75 28.17 32.29
N ASP A 508 -15.54 27.12 33.10
CA ASP A 508 -14.25 26.86 33.77
C ASP A 508 -13.42 25.74 33.15
N MET A 509 -14.10 24.78 32.50
CA MET A 509 -13.52 23.55 31.96
C MET A 509 -12.71 23.79 30.67
N LYS A 510 -13.01 24.88 29.94
CA LYS A 510 -12.38 25.25 28.67
C LYS A 510 -10.86 25.41 28.78
N LYS A 511 -10.35 25.90 29.92
CA LYS A 511 -8.91 26.19 30.13
C LYS A 511 -8.02 24.93 30.19
N ARG A 512 -8.60 23.75 30.42
CA ARG A 512 -7.84 22.48 30.50
C ARG A 512 -7.76 21.73 29.17
N ILE A 513 -8.52 22.15 28.17
CA ILE A 513 -8.55 21.51 26.85
C ILE A 513 -7.35 22.00 26.04
N LYS A 514 -6.53 21.07 25.55
CA LYS A 514 -5.25 21.34 24.86
C LYS A 514 -5.25 20.88 23.41
N ILE A 515 -6.41 20.90 22.76
CA ILE A 515 -6.54 20.50 21.37
C ILE A 515 -5.70 21.45 20.50
N ARG A 516 -4.80 20.87 19.69
CA ARG A 516 -4.00 21.57 18.68
C ARG A 516 -4.38 21.20 17.25
N LYS A 517 -5.04 20.05 17.06
CA LYS A 517 -5.46 19.54 15.75
C LYS A 517 -6.91 19.07 15.79
N VAL A 518 -7.63 19.30 14.69
CA VAL A 518 -8.94 18.71 14.41
C VAL A 518 -8.82 17.89 13.13
N ILE A 519 -9.30 16.65 13.12
CA ILE A 519 -9.34 15.79 11.93
C ILE A 519 -10.79 15.41 11.65
N TYR A 520 -11.32 15.81 10.50
CA TYR A 520 -12.71 15.50 10.15
C TYR A 520 -12.86 14.63 8.89
N THR A 521 -13.96 13.87 8.82
CA THR A 521 -14.33 13.05 7.66
C THR A 521 -15.77 13.30 7.20
N SER A 522 -16.19 12.54 6.20
CA SER A 522 -17.56 12.42 5.69
C SER A 522 -18.08 13.66 4.94
N GLU A 523 -18.17 14.80 5.61
CA GLU A 523 -18.79 16.02 5.07
C GLU A 523 -17.82 17.20 5.14
N GLY A 524 -17.88 18.12 4.20
CA GLY A 524 -17.08 19.34 4.24
C GLY A 524 -17.52 20.27 5.38
N LEU A 525 -16.56 20.82 6.13
CA LEU A 525 -16.83 21.90 7.08
C LEU A 525 -17.07 23.22 6.36
N SER A 526 -18.23 23.82 6.58
CA SER A 526 -18.56 25.14 6.05
C SER A 526 -17.75 26.26 6.72
N VAL A 527 -17.69 27.44 6.09
CA VAL A 527 -16.96 28.62 6.61
C VAL A 527 -17.38 28.97 8.04
N ILE A 528 -18.68 28.95 8.32
CA ILE A 528 -19.24 29.28 9.65
C ILE A 528 -18.82 28.23 10.70
N GLN A 529 -18.87 26.94 10.35
CA GLN A 529 -18.45 25.86 11.23
C GLN A 529 -16.95 25.95 11.56
N ARG A 530 -16.11 26.28 10.57
CA ARG A 530 -14.67 26.53 10.79
C ARG A 530 -14.45 27.74 11.71
N ALA A 531 -15.20 28.82 11.51
CA ALA A 531 -15.12 30.01 12.37
C ALA A 531 -15.46 29.68 13.83
N GLN A 532 -16.52 28.89 14.06
CA GLN A 532 -16.90 28.43 15.40
C GLN A 532 -15.83 27.54 16.04
N ILE A 533 -15.21 26.63 15.28
CA ILE A 533 -14.07 25.82 15.77
C ILE A 533 -12.95 26.73 16.25
N TYR A 534 -12.57 27.74 15.47
CA TYR A 534 -11.51 28.68 15.84
C TYR A 534 -11.87 29.56 17.04
N GLU A 535 -13.12 30.02 17.13
CA GLU A 535 -13.61 30.81 18.26
C GLU A 535 -13.54 30.02 19.58
N VAL A 536 -13.87 28.73 19.53
CA VAL A 536 -13.91 27.88 20.73
C VAL A 536 -12.54 27.33 21.08
N LEU A 537 -11.81 26.76 20.12
CA LEU A 537 -10.55 26.04 20.37
C LEU A 537 -9.29 26.89 20.14
N GLY A 538 -9.42 28.10 19.60
CA GLY A 538 -8.29 28.90 19.15
C GLY A 538 -7.72 28.40 17.81
N PRO A 539 -6.50 28.81 17.43
CA PRO A 539 -5.92 28.56 16.11
C PRO A 539 -5.41 27.11 15.95
N VAL A 540 -6.32 26.14 16.02
CA VAL A 540 -6.04 24.72 15.80
C VAL A 540 -5.78 24.43 14.32
N ILE A 541 -5.04 23.37 14.02
CA ILE A 541 -4.84 22.94 12.62
C ILE A 541 -5.99 22.01 12.24
N ILE A 542 -6.72 22.33 11.17
CA ILE A 542 -7.84 21.51 10.67
C ILE A 542 -7.37 20.65 9.49
N TYR A 543 -7.45 19.35 9.65
CA TYR A 543 -7.18 18.33 8.62
C TYR A 543 -8.46 17.61 8.22
N SER A 544 -8.43 16.95 7.07
CA SER A 544 -9.52 16.07 6.63
C SER A 544 -9.02 14.78 6.02
N ILE A 545 -9.79 13.69 6.14
CA ILE A 545 -9.53 12.41 5.50
C ILE A 545 -10.75 12.02 4.65
N LEU A 546 -10.49 11.51 3.45
CA LEU A 546 -11.46 11.09 2.46
C LEU A 546 -11.34 9.58 2.20
N GLY A 547 -12.48 8.90 2.15
CA GLY A 547 -12.56 7.46 1.89
C GLY A 547 -13.98 6.99 1.57
N GLY A 548 -14.10 5.73 1.17
CA GLY A 548 -15.38 5.08 0.85
C GLY A 548 -15.40 3.61 1.25
N ALA A 549 -16.57 2.96 1.17
CA ALA A 549 -16.69 1.53 1.51
C ALA A 549 -15.97 0.65 0.48
N GLU A 550 -16.12 1.00 -0.80
CA GLU A 550 -15.58 0.29 -1.96
C GLU A 550 -14.06 0.49 -2.08
N ALA A 551 -13.57 1.68 -1.74
CA ALA A 551 -12.18 2.06 -1.95
C ALA A 551 -11.30 2.05 -0.71
N GLY A 552 -11.87 2.13 0.50
CA GLY A 552 -11.09 2.44 1.70
C GLY A 552 -10.65 3.91 1.75
N PRO A 553 -9.62 4.26 2.54
CA PRO A 553 -9.11 5.61 2.63
C PRO A 553 -8.20 5.94 1.44
N TYR A 554 -8.34 7.11 0.82
CA TYR A 554 -7.58 7.40 -0.40
C TYR A 554 -7.16 8.87 -0.59
N GLY A 555 -7.65 9.79 0.24
CA GLY A 555 -7.26 11.20 0.18
C GLY A 555 -7.17 11.84 1.55
N ALA A 556 -6.29 12.84 1.68
CA ALA A 556 -6.19 13.63 2.91
C ALA A 556 -5.86 15.09 2.64
N SER A 557 -6.47 15.98 3.40
CA SER A 557 -6.31 17.43 3.28
C SER A 557 -5.42 17.97 4.38
N SER A 558 -4.46 18.82 4.01
CA SER A 558 -3.56 19.51 4.93
C SER A 558 -3.40 20.98 4.52
N PRO A 559 -3.68 21.95 5.42
CA PRO A 559 -3.60 23.37 5.08
C PRO A 559 -2.16 23.81 4.73
N PHE A 560 -1.16 23.00 5.09
CA PHE A 560 0.23 23.23 4.74
C PHE A 560 0.59 22.82 3.31
N LEU A 561 -0.25 22.02 2.67
CA LEU A 561 0.04 21.41 1.37
C LEU A 561 -0.97 21.82 0.30
N VAL A 562 -2.22 22.08 0.68
CA VAL A 562 -3.28 22.55 -0.23
C VAL A 562 -3.94 23.80 0.33
N ASP A 563 -4.36 24.72 -0.55
CA ASP A 563 -4.99 25.97 -0.14
C ASP A 563 -6.47 25.73 0.19
N PHE A 564 -6.94 26.42 1.21
CA PHE A 564 -8.37 26.50 1.51
C PHE A 564 -8.88 27.84 0.98
N ASP A 565 -9.76 27.77 -0.01
CA ASP A 565 -10.45 28.94 -0.54
C ASP A 565 -11.91 28.96 -0.02
N PRO A 566 -12.24 29.82 0.94
CA PRO A 566 -13.57 29.90 1.52
C PRO A 566 -14.66 30.32 0.52
N GLU A 567 -14.30 30.92 -0.62
CA GLU A 567 -15.28 31.36 -1.62
C GLU A 567 -15.71 30.24 -2.58
N THR A 568 -14.88 29.21 -2.76
CA THR A 568 -15.13 28.17 -3.78
C THR A 568 -15.96 26.99 -3.28
N ASN A 569 -16.28 26.92 -1.98
CA ASN A 569 -16.96 25.78 -1.33
C ASN A 569 -16.38 24.41 -1.71
N CYS A 570 -15.08 24.37 -2.04
CA CYS A 570 -14.34 23.18 -2.44
C CYS A 570 -13.46 22.68 -1.30
N ASN A 571 -13.15 21.38 -1.31
CA ASN A 571 -12.14 20.80 -0.43
C ASN A 571 -11.07 20.11 -1.26
N ASP A 572 -9.82 20.53 -1.09
CA ASP A 572 -8.69 19.92 -1.78
C ASP A 572 -8.11 18.78 -0.92
N PHE A 573 -7.90 17.63 -1.54
CA PHE A 573 -7.30 16.44 -0.94
C PHE A 573 -6.07 16.03 -1.73
N ILE A 574 -5.02 15.65 -1.04
CA ILE A 574 -3.85 15.01 -1.64
C ILE A 574 -4.15 13.53 -1.75
N ILE A 575 -3.89 12.97 -2.92
CA ILE A 575 -3.99 11.54 -3.19
C ILE A 575 -2.64 10.99 -3.63
N ASP A 576 -2.36 9.73 -3.32
CA ASP A 576 -1.18 9.00 -3.79
C ASP A 576 -1.58 8.08 -4.96
N THR A 577 -1.07 8.37 -6.15
CA THR A 577 -1.39 7.64 -7.38
C THR A 577 -0.91 6.19 -7.38
N ARG A 578 -0.08 5.80 -6.39
CA ARG A 578 0.31 4.41 -6.19
C ARG A 578 -0.80 3.60 -5.50
N MET A 579 -1.63 4.23 -4.67
CA MET A 579 -2.74 3.57 -3.98
C MET A 579 -4.04 3.62 -4.79
N THR A 580 -4.27 4.73 -5.50
CA THR A 580 -5.48 4.90 -6.30
C THR A 580 -5.24 5.75 -7.53
N VAL A 581 -5.86 5.38 -8.65
CA VAL A 581 -5.93 6.22 -9.85
C VAL A 581 -7.28 6.91 -9.87
N ILE A 582 -7.26 8.23 -10.05
CA ILE A 582 -8.47 9.06 -10.16
C ILE A 582 -8.57 9.60 -11.58
N GLU A 583 -9.76 9.45 -12.16
CA GLU A 583 -10.14 10.00 -13.45
C GLU A 583 -11.41 10.84 -13.28
N VAL A 584 -11.58 11.88 -14.10
CA VAL A 584 -12.75 12.77 -14.05
C VAL A 584 -13.49 12.65 -15.37
N PHE A 585 -14.80 12.46 -15.35
CA PHE A 585 -15.63 12.27 -16.55
C PHE A 585 -16.73 13.32 -16.67
N PRO A 586 -17.30 13.55 -17.87
CA PRO A 586 -18.47 14.41 -18.03
C PRO A 586 -19.62 14.04 -17.08
N LEU A 587 -20.38 15.04 -16.60
CA LEU A 587 -21.52 14.83 -15.68
C LEU A 587 -22.67 14.00 -16.27
N SER A 588 -22.69 13.78 -17.59
CA SER A 588 -23.63 12.88 -18.26
C SER A 588 -23.33 11.40 -17.99
N CYS A 589 -22.11 11.04 -17.59
CA CYS A 589 -21.71 9.66 -17.33
C CYS A 589 -22.39 9.04 -16.11
N THR A 590 -22.98 9.84 -15.20
CA THR A 590 -23.76 9.33 -14.06
C THR A 590 -25.14 8.77 -14.46
N ALA A 591 -25.58 9.00 -15.70
CA ALA A 591 -26.91 8.63 -16.21
C ALA A 591 -26.87 7.61 -17.36
N GLY A 592 -25.69 7.09 -17.71
CA GLY A 592 -25.50 6.21 -18.87
C GLY A 592 -25.80 4.74 -18.57
N GLU A 593 -26.18 4.00 -19.62
CA GLU A 593 -26.23 2.53 -19.63
C GLU A 593 -24.81 1.95 -19.42
N SER A 594 -24.73 0.88 -18.64
CA SER A 594 -23.49 0.18 -18.28
C SER A 594 -22.69 -0.24 -19.52
N GLY A 595 -21.35 -0.14 -19.47
CA GLY A 595 -20.47 -0.62 -20.53
C GLY A 595 -19.99 0.44 -21.54
N TRP A 596 -20.36 1.71 -21.38
CA TRP A 596 -19.85 2.78 -22.24
C TRP A 596 -18.37 3.11 -21.94
N ILE A 597 -17.55 3.15 -22.99
CA ILE A 597 -16.17 3.63 -22.93
C ILE A 597 -16.19 5.15 -23.11
N ALA A 598 -16.03 5.87 -21.99
CA ALA A 598 -15.91 7.33 -21.99
C ALA A 598 -14.43 7.73 -21.86
N GLU A 599 -14.04 8.85 -22.45
CA GLU A 599 -12.72 9.45 -22.24
C GLU A 599 -12.76 10.40 -21.03
N PRO A 600 -11.69 10.41 -20.21
CA PRO A 600 -11.60 11.34 -19.08
C PRO A 600 -11.42 12.79 -19.57
N LEU A 601 -11.97 13.72 -18.81
CA LEU A 601 -11.75 15.15 -18.96
C LEU A 601 -10.29 15.51 -18.64
N PRO A 602 -9.75 16.57 -19.27
CA PRO A 602 -8.44 17.11 -18.92
C PRO A 602 -8.33 17.54 -17.44
N ASP A 603 -7.10 17.55 -16.93
CA ASP A 603 -6.81 18.10 -15.60
C ASP A 603 -7.37 19.52 -15.44
N GLY A 604 -7.99 19.78 -14.29
CA GLY A 604 -8.64 21.05 -13.95
C GLY A 604 -10.12 21.14 -14.32
N GLU A 605 -10.60 20.37 -15.29
CA GLU A 605 -12.01 20.36 -15.67
C GLU A 605 -12.87 19.63 -14.63
N THR A 606 -14.07 20.16 -14.39
CA THR A 606 -15.00 19.65 -13.37
C THR A 606 -15.94 18.61 -13.95
N GLY A 607 -16.02 17.46 -13.30
CA GLY A 607 -16.86 16.35 -13.72
C GLY A 607 -17.12 15.37 -12.58
N VAL A 608 -17.64 14.19 -12.92
CA VAL A 608 -17.84 13.10 -11.97
C VAL A 608 -16.52 12.35 -11.74
N ILE A 609 -16.23 12.04 -10.49
CA ILE A 609 -15.00 11.34 -10.09
C ILE A 609 -15.20 9.83 -10.26
N ALA A 610 -14.31 9.21 -11.02
CA ALA A 610 -14.14 7.76 -11.08
C ALA A 610 -12.84 7.33 -10.40
N GLN A 611 -12.87 6.15 -9.78
CA GLN A 611 -11.76 5.62 -9.01
C GLN A 611 -11.37 4.22 -9.45
N THR A 612 -10.07 3.99 -9.59
CA THR A 612 -9.46 2.66 -9.68
C THR A 612 -8.58 2.44 -8.46
N VAL A 613 -8.83 1.35 -7.72
CA VAL A 613 -8.16 1.05 -6.44
C VAL A 613 -7.03 0.06 -6.70
N LEU A 614 -5.78 0.44 -6.38
CA LEU A 614 -4.59 -0.38 -6.64
C LEU A 614 -4.17 -1.22 -5.43
N THR A 615 -4.82 -1.02 -4.29
CA THR A 615 -4.58 -1.77 -3.04
C THR A 615 -5.50 -2.97 -2.89
N HIS A 616 -6.50 -3.12 -3.77
CA HIS A 616 -7.42 -4.26 -3.81
C HIS A 616 -7.13 -5.08 -5.06
N LEU A 617 -6.89 -6.38 -4.90
CA LEU A 617 -6.60 -7.27 -6.02
C LEU A 617 -7.71 -8.30 -6.19
N ARG A 618 -8.14 -8.93 -5.09
CA ARG A 618 -9.15 -9.99 -5.12
C ARG A 618 -10.55 -9.54 -5.52
N HIS A 619 -10.97 -8.36 -5.04
CA HIS A 619 -12.24 -7.72 -5.40
C HIS A 619 -11.95 -6.37 -6.04
N PRO A 620 -11.47 -6.37 -7.31
CA PRO A 620 -10.92 -5.17 -7.93
C PRO A 620 -12.01 -4.16 -8.24
N VAL A 621 -11.77 -2.90 -7.87
CA VAL A 621 -12.64 -1.75 -8.15
C VAL A 621 -11.96 -0.89 -9.20
N ILE A 622 -12.47 -0.92 -10.42
CA ILE A 622 -11.88 -0.29 -11.60
C ILE A 622 -12.87 0.71 -12.19
N ARG A 623 -12.41 1.94 -12.41
CA ARG A 623 -13.19 3.04 -12.99
C ARG A 623 -14.59 3.19 -12.37
N TYR A 624 -14.65 3.03 -11.05
CA TYR A 624 -15.89 3.12 -10.27
C TYR A 624 -16.35 4.57 -10.11
N ILE A 625 -17.57 4.86 -10.54
CA ILE A 625 -18.19 6.18 -10.38
C ILE A 625 -18.62 6.37 -8.92
N THR A 626 -17.93 7.27 -8.24
CA THR A 626 -18.10 7.52 -6.79
C THR A 626 -19.40 8.26 -6.44
N GLY A 627 -19.97 8.98 -7.42
CA GLY A 627 -21.07 9.93 -7.21
C GLY A 627 -20.61 11.31 -6.73
N ASP A 628 -19.31 11.49 -6.51
CA ASP A 628 -18.71 12.76 -6.16
C ASP A 628 -18.35 13.59 -7.41
N ILE A 629 -18.42 14.91 -7.28
CA ILE A 629 -18.10 15.88 -8.32
C ILE A 629 -16.81 16.60 -7.94
N GLY A 630 -15.89 16.73 -8.89
CA GLY A 630 -14.62 17.40 -8.64
C GLY A 630 -13.75 17.56 -9.88
N SER A 631 -12.50 17.92 -9.63
CA SER A 631 -11.46 18.03 -10.65
C SER A 631 -10.09 17.62 -10.12
N LEU A 632 -9.20 17.19 -11.02
CA LEU A 632 -7.86 16.72 -10.68
C LEU A 632 -6.81 17.77 -11.06
N HIS A 633 -5.83 18.00 -10.18
CA HIS A 633 -4.81 19.04 -10.32
C HIS A 633 -3.41 18.52 -9.96
N SER A 634 -2.39 19.27 -10.37
CA SER A 634 -1.02 19.10 -9.89
C SER A 634 -0.86 19.65 -8.47
N LEU A 635 0.18 19.19 -7.76
CA LEU A 635 0.52 19.77 -6.45
C LEU A 635 0.87 21.26 -6.57
N PRO A 636 0.39 22.12 -5.65
CA PRO A 636 0.77 23.52 -5.62
C PRO A 636 2.23 23.67 -5.17
N HIS A 637 2.88 24.76 -5.59
CA HIS A 637 4.28 25.04 -5.26
C HIS A 637 4.57 25.04 -3.75
N LYS A 638 3.60 25.44 -2.91
CA LYS A 638 3.77 25.45 -1.44
C LYS A 638 3.98 24.06 -0.83
N ALA A 639 3.57 23.01 -1.54
CA ALA A 639 3.78 21.63 -1.11
C ALA A 639 5.23 21.19 -1.35
N PHE A 640 5.98 21.88 -2.23
CA PHE A 640 7.37 21.58 -2.53
C PHE A 640 8.26 21.93 -1.33
N GLY A 641 9.11 20.98 -0.91
CA GLY A 641 9.94 21.10 0.29
C GLY A 641 9.32 20.51 1.55
N ARG A 642 8.00 20.26 1.58
CA ARG A 642 7.32 19.51 2.65
C ARG A 642 7.10 18.04 2.30
N ILE A 643 7.06 17.72 1.02
CA ILE A 643 6.98 16.34 0.49
C ILE A 643 8.35 15.91 -0.02
N ALA A 644 8.72 14.65 0.24
CA ALA A 644 9.96 14.07 -0.25
C ALA A 644 10.03 14.07 -1.79
N LYS A 645 11.20 14.36 -2.36
CA LYS A 645 11.37 14.52 -3.83
C LYS A 645 10.86 13.32 -4.64
N HIS A 646 11.05 12.09 -4.14
CA HIS A 646 10.62 10.88 -4.82
C HIS A 646 9.10 10.67 -4.80
N ASP A 647 8.39 11.26 -3.83
CA ASP A 647 6.92 11.17 -3.68
C ASP A 647 6.19 12.23 -4.53
N LEU A 648 6.84 13.36 -4.88
CA LEU A 648 6.22 14.47 -5.62
C LEU A 648 5.52 14.05 -6.93
N ARG A 649 6.10 13.09 -7.67
CA ARG A 649 5.53 12.62 -8.95
C ARG A 649 4.30 11.73 -8.77
N HIS A 650 4.07 11.22 -7.57
CA HIS A 650 2.97 10.32 -7.25
C HIS A 650 1.82 11.04 -6.55
N TYR A 651 2.01 12.29 -6.11
CA TYR A 651 0.97 13.01 -5.37
C TYR A 651 0.22 13.97 -6.30
N ARG A 652 -1.10 13.95 -6.19
CA ARG A 652 -2.01 14.80 -6.98
C ARG A 652 -3.01 15.48 -6.04
N VAL A 653 -3.62 16.57 -6.48
CA VAL A 653 -4.70 17.25 -5.74
C VAL A 653 -6.04 16.90 -6.37
N LEU A 654 -6.90 16.23 -5.61
CA LEU A 654 -8.30 16.04 -5.92
C LEU A 654 -9.11 17.18 -5.28
N ARG A 655 -9.68 18.05 -6.11
CA ARG A 655 -10.58 19.12 -5.67
C ARG A 655 -12.02 18.61 -5.66
N LEU A 656 -12.55 18.39 -4.46
CA LEU A 656 -13.91 17.91 -4.24
C LEU A 656 -14.90 19.07 -4.13
N ARG A 657 -15.96 19.05 -4.93
CA ARG A 657 -17.06 20.05 -4.95
C ARG A 657 -18.35 19.56 -4.29
N GLY A 658 -18.32 18.35 -3.72
CA GLY A 658 -19.46 17.68 -3.11
C GLY A 658 -20.03 16.57 -3.97
N ARG A 659 -21.25 16.15 -3.66
CA ARG A 659 -21.97 15.06 -4.32
C ARG A 659 -22.82 15.58 -5.48
N ASP A 660 -23.17 14.68 -6.39
CA ASP A 660 -24.28 14.92 -7.30
C ASP A 660 -25.62 14.98 -6.54
N HIS A 661 -26.08 16.20 -6.27
CA HIS A 661 -27.30 16.47 -5.52
C HIS A 661 -28.59 16.02 -6.22
N ARG A 662 -28.52 15.57 -7.48
CA ARG A 662 -29.67 14.99 -8.18
C ARG A 662 -30.15 13.69 -7.52
N PHE A 663 -29.26 12.95 -6.87
CA PHE A 663 -29.52 11.57 -6.44
C PHE A 663 -29.37 11.33 -4.93
N SER A 664 -28.66 12.20 -4.19
CA SER A 664 -28.37 12.00 -2.76
C SER A 664 -28.17 13.26 -1.92
N PHE A 665 -28.16 13.09 -0.59
CA PHE A 665 -27.80 14.13 0.38
C PHE A 665 -27.10 13.55 1.61
N MET A 666 -26.20 14.32 2.22
CA MET A 666 -25.52 13.96 3.46
C MET A 666 -26.25 14.52 4.68
N TRP A 667 -26.36 13.72 5.74
CA TRP A 667 -26.79 14.17 7.07
C TRP A 667 -26.18 13.29 8.16
N ASP A 668 -25.68 13.93 9.22
CA ASP A 668 -25.05 13.30 10.39
C ASP A 668 -23.95 12.27 10.02
N GLY A 669 -23.12 12.59 9.02
CA GLY A 669 -22.03 11.73 8.57
C GLY A 669 -22.46 10.59 7.64
N CYS A 670 -23.75 10.47 7.33
CA CYS A 670 -24.35 9.43 6.48
C CYS A 670 -24.88 9.99 5.15
N ASP A 671 -24.74 9.20 4.08
CA ASP A 671 -25.21 9.55 2.73
C ASP A 671 -26.57 8.92 2.43
N PHE A 672 -27.62 9.69 2.18
CA PHE A 672 -28.96 9.17 1.90
C PHE A 672 -29.37 9.35 0.43
N GLN A 673 -29.84 8.27 -0.19
CA GLN A 673 -30.28 8.25 -1.59
C GLN A 673 -31.76 8.61 -1.71
N PHE A 674 -32.11 9.53 -2.61
CA PHE A 674 -33.50 9.96 -2.80
C PHE A 674 -34.43 8.82 -3.22
N ASP A 675 -33.95 7.85 -3.98
CA ASP A 675 -34.78 6.73 -4.45
C ASP A 675 -35.27 5.84 -3.30
N LYS A 676 -34.46 5.66 -2.24
CA LYS A 676 -34.87 4.88 -1.06
C LYS A 676 -35.97 5.61 -0.30
N LEU A 677 -35.79 6.91 -0.07
CA LEU A 677 -36.80 7.75 0.57
C LEU A 677 -38.07 7.80 -0.28
N ASN A 678 -37.93 7.91 -1.60
CA ASN A 678 -39.04 7.93 -2.54
C ASN A 678 -39.81 6.60 -2.53
N LYS A 679 -39.15 5.44 -2.39
CA LYS A 679 -39.82 4.14 -2.26
C LYS A 679 -40.71 4.08 -1.01
N ILE A 680 -40.23 4.59 0.13
CA ILE A 680 -41.02 4.64 1.38
C ILE A 680 -42.19 5.61 1.23
N LEU A 681 -41.92 6.83 0.74
CA LEU A 681 -42.91 7.92 0.68
C LEU A 681 -43.86 7.84 -0.50
N SER A 682 -43.59 7.00 -1.51
CA SER A 682 -44.51 6.75 -2.63
C SER A 682 -45.29 5.44 -2.46
N ASP A 683 -45.05 4.69 -1.38
CA ASP A 683 -45.85 3.51 -1.07
C ASP A 683 -47.31 3.96 -0.84
N PRO A 684 -48.31 3.34 -1.47
CA PRO A 684 -49.71 3.70 -1.26
C PRO A 684 -50.15 3.67 0.21
N GLN A 685 -49.55 2.80 1.03
CA GLN A 685 -49.80 2.71 2.47
C GLN A 685 -49.22 3.90 3.24
N SER A 686 -48.22 4.59 2.68
CA SER A 686 -47.60 5.76 3.29
C SER A 686 -48.44 7.02 3.20
N GLY A 687 -49.51 7.05 2.37
CA GLY A 687 -50.49 8.14 2.25
C GLY A 687 -49.93 9.53 1.91
N VAL A 688 -48.64 9.65 1.59
CA VAL A 688 -47.97 10.90 1.23
C VAL A 688 -48.21 11.24 -0.24
N LEU A 689 -48.62 12.48 -0.49
CA LEU A 689 -48.86 13.03 -1.83
C LEU A 689 -47.63 13.77 -2.37
N LEU A 690 -46.99 14.58 -1.51
CA LEU A 690 -45.79 15.35 -1.83
C LEU A 690 -44.85 15.37 -0.63
N TRP A 691 -43.55 15.44 -0.90
CA TRP A 691 -42.55 15.53 0.15
C TRP A 691 -41.35 16.38 -0.28
N GLN A 692 -40.61 16.88 0.70
CA GLN A 692 -39.40 17.69 0.51
C GLN A 692 -38.43 17.44 1.66
N VAL A 693 -37.14 17.43 1.34
CA VAL A 693 -36.04 17.37 2.31
C VAL A 693 -35.44 18.77 2.45
N ILE A 694 -35.25 19.22 3.69
CA ILE A 694 -34.63 20.52 4.00
C ILE A 694 -33.48 20.29 4.97
N LEU A 695 -32.32 20.84 4.63
CA LEU A 695 -31.14 20.86 5.49
C LEU A 695 -30.89 22.29 5.96
N GLU A 696 -30.93 22.51 7.27
CA GLU A 696 -30.74 23.82 7.89
C GLU A 696 -29.64 23.79 8.94
N LYS A 697 -29.06 24.96 9.24
CA LYS A 697 -28.09 25.11 10.33
C LYS A 697 -28.79 25.60 11.58
N MET A 698 -28.71 24.80 12.64
CA MET A 698 -29.26 25.15 13.94
C MET A 698 -28.47 26.31 14.56
N GLN A 699 -29.18 27.21 15.24
CA GLN A 699 -28.57 28.25 16.07
C GLN A 699 -28.82 27.91 17.55
N PRO A 700 -27.81 28.03 18.44
CA PRO A 700 -26.46 28.52 18.21
C PRO A 700 -25.45 27.43 17.76
N SER A 701 -25.81 26.14 17.77
CA SER A 701 -24.85 25.04 17.66
C SER A 701 -24.15 24.91 16.30
N GLN A 702 -24.73 25.46 15.23
CA GLN A 702 -24.34 25.27 13.82
C GLN A 702 -24.35 23.82 13.34
N GLU A 703 -24.99 22.92 14.07
CA GLU A 703 -25.27 21.56 13.63
C GLU A 703 -26.26 21.58 12.47
N ILE A 704 -26.18 20.57 11.59
CA ILE A 704 -27.10 20.45 10.46
C ILE A 704 -28.34 19.67 10.92
N SER A 705 -29.51 20.31 10.87
CA SER A 705 -30.80 19.67 11.08
C SER A 705 -31.40 19.18 9.77
N LEU A 706 -32.07 18.03 9.82
CA LEU A 706 -32.85 17.46 8.74
C LEU A 706 -34.34 17.61 9.02
N GLU A 707 -35.03 18.38 8.18
CA GLU A 707 -36.49 18.47 8.17
C GLU A 707 -37.04 17.72 6.95
N ILE A 708 -38.02 16.83 7.17
CA ILE A 708 -38.83 16.25 6.10
C ILE A 708 -40.22 16.88 6.15
N ARG A 709 -40.57 17.62 5.10
CA ARG A 709 -41.92 18.16 4.91
C ARG A 709 -42.77 17.18 4.14
N LEU A 710 -43.97 16.89 4.63
CA LEU A 710 -44.90 15.91 4.05
C LEU A 710 -46.27 16.54 3.85
N LEU A 711 -46.85 16.37 2.66
CA LEU A 711 -48.26 16.61 2.39
C LEU A 711 -48.96 15.26 2.31
N SER A 712 -49.90 15.01 3.22
CA SER A 712 -50.65 13.75 3.30
C SER A 712 -52.03 13.89 2.66
N GLY A 713 -52.49 12.83 1.98
CA GLY A 713 -53.86 12.73 1.48
C GLY A 713 -54.87 12.28 2.54
N GLN A 714 -54.39 11.79 3.68
CA GLN A 714 -55.20 11.43 4.84
C GLN A 714 -55.17 12.55 5.89
N SER A 715 -56.30 12.79 6.55
CA SER A 715 -56.47 13.77 7.62
C SER A 715 -55.40 13.56 8.70
N SER A 716 -54.76 14.63 9.17
CA SER A 716 -53.71 14.67 10.20
C SER A 716 -54.08 14.10 11.59
N GLY A 717 -55.23 13.42 11.72
CA GLY A 717 -55.77 12.90 12.98
C GLY A 717 -55.53 11.41 13.24
N ASP A 718 -55.03 10.62 12.27
CA ASP A 718 -54.69 9.21 12.49
C ASP A 718 -53.28 9.07 13.08
N THR A 719 -53.23 9.08 14.41
CA THR A 719 -51.99 9.04 15.19
C THR A 719 -51.20 7.74 15.02
N VAL A 720 -51.86 6.61 14.74
CA VAL A 720 -51.20 5.30 14.59
C VAL A 720 -50.46 5.23 13.26
N TYR A 721 -51.09 5.72 12.20
CA TYR A 721 -50.46 5.84 10.88
C TYR A 721 -49.26 6.80 10.90
N LEU A 722 -49.41 7.97 11.52
CA LEU A 722 -48.32 8.96 11.61
C LEU A 722 -47.13 8.40 12.39
N GLN A 723 -47.39 7.66 13.48
CA GLN A 723 -46.34 7.02 14.26
C GLN A 723 -45.61 5.94 13.46
N THR A 724 -46.34 5.12 12.71
CA THR A 724 -45.75 4.07 11.86
C THR A 724 -44.84 4.67 10.78
N LEU A 725 -45.29 5.73 10.10
CA LEU A 725 -44.50 6.44 9.10
C LEU A 725 -43.26 7.11 9.73
N LEU A 726 -43.42 7.71 10.91
CA LEU A 726 -42.32 8.30 11.66
C LEU A 726 -41.27 7.26 12.03
N ASP A 727 -41.67 6.10 12.52
CA ASP A 727 -40.76 5.01 12.90
C ASP A 727 -40.01 4.45 11.67
N LEU A 728 -40.70 4.31 10.53
CA LEU A 728 -40.07 3.92 9.26
C LEU A 728 -39.05 4.94 8.77
N LEU A 729 -39.37 6.23 8.85
CA LEU A 729 -38.46 7.31 8.45
C LEU A 729 -37.25 7.41 9.39
N LYS A 730 -37.48 7.32 10.71
CA LYS A 730 -36.42 7.28 11.72
C LYS A 730 -35.48 6.09 11.48
N ALA A 731 -36.02 4.90 11.24
CA ALA A 731 -35.22 3.73 10.89
C ALA A 731 -34.48 3.88 9.56
N CYS A 732 -35.09 4.56 8.58
CA CYS A 732 -34.46 4.81 7.29
C CYS A 732 -33.29 5.79 7.37
N LEU A 733 -33.40 6.78 8.26
CA LEU A 733 -32.45 7.89 8.40
C LEU A 733 -31.46 7.68 9.55
N ASP A 734 -31.49 6.51 10.19
CA ASP A 734 -30.65 6.17 11.35
C ASP A 734 -30.77 7.20 12.50
N VAL A 735 -32.02 7.59 12.80
CA VAL A 735 -32.32 8.50 13.90
C VAL A 735 -32.24 7.73 15.23
N SER A 736 -31.36 8.18 16.10
CA SER A 736 -31.12 7.62 17.43
C SER A 736 -31.19 8.70 18.51
N VAL A 737 -31.09 8.30 19.78
CA VAL A 737 -31.15 9.23 20.93
C VAL A 737 -30.10 10.35 20.82
N SER A 738 -28.95 10.11 20.18
CA SER A 738 -27.89 11.11 20.06
C SER A 738 -28.17 12.20 19.03
N ASN A 739 -28.98 11.93 17.99
CA ASN A 739 -29.23 12.85 16.88
C ASN A 739 -30.71 13.21 16.67
N GLU A 740 -31.62 12.67 17.48
CA GLU A 740 -33.07 12.93 17.39
C GLU A 740 -33.41 14.43 17.46
N HIS A 741 -32.68 15.21 18.25
CA HIS A 741 -32.86 16.66 18.34
C HIS A 741 -32.54 17.44 17.04
N LYS A 742 -31.85 16.80 16.09
CA LYS A 742 -31.51 17.36 14.77
C LYS A 742 -32.53 16.95 13.69
N PHE A 743 -33.46 16.05 13.99
CA PHE A 743 -34.43 15.52 13.03
C PHE A 743 -35.84 16.05 13.31
N LYS A 744 -36.55 16.45 12.25
CA LYS A 744 -37.92 16.96 12.35
C LYS A 744 -38.76 16.48 11.17
N ILE A 745 -40.02 16.15 11.45
CA ILE A 745 -41.05 15.99 10.41
C ILE A 745 -42.07 17.12 10.56
N THR A 746 -42.41 17.75 9.43
CA THR A 746 -43.45 18.79 9.37
C THR A 746 -44.52 18.38 8.38
N PHE A 747 -45.76 18.25 8.85
CA PHE A 747 -46.90 18.06 7.97
C PHE A 747 -47.38 19.42 7.47
N VAL A 748 -47.41 19.58 6.15
CA VAL A 748 -47.89 20.81 5.50
C VAL A 748 -49.31 20.58 4.98
N ASN A 749 -50.12 21.64 5.01
CA ASN A 749 -51.54 21.55 4.62
C ASN A 749 -51.74 21.67 3.10
N ASP A 750 -50.79 22.31 2.41
CA ASP A 750 -50.85 22.55 0.97
C ASP A 750 -49.45 22.74 0.38
N VAL A 751 -49.40 23.00 -0.93
CA VAL A 751 -48.15 23.16 -1.70
C VAL A 751 -47.33 24.39 -1.26
N LEU A 752 -47.95 25.40 -0.63
CA LEU A 752 -47.25 26.62 -0.18
C LEU A 752 -46.38 26.36 1.05
N GLY A 753 -46.60 25.26 1.78
CA GLY A 753 -45.72 24.83 2.85
C GLY A 753 -44.35 24.31 2.40
N PHE A 754 -44.17 24.09 1.09
CA PHE A 754 -42.90 23.66 0.50
C PHE A 754 -42.10 24.84 -0.06
N GLU A 755 -40.78 24.68 -0.15
CA GLU A 755 -39.97 25.56 -0.99
C GLU A 755 -40.16 25.23 -2.48
N LEU A 756 -40.51 26.27 -3.25
CA LEU A 756 -40.85 26.18 -4.66
C LEU A 756 -39.75 26.80 -5.53
N SER A 757 -39.54 26.26 -6.74
CA SER A 757 -38.63 26.84 -7.72
C SER A 757 -39.11 28.21 -8.19
N GLU A 758 -38.17 29.14 -8.39
CA GLU A 758 -38.49 30.53 -8.73
C GLU A 758 -39.20 30.67 -10.09
N THR A 759 -38.81 29.86 -11.07
CA THR A 759 -39.31 29.96 -12.46
C THR A 759 -40.59 29.16 -12.71
N GLY A 760 -40.71 27.97 -12.11
CA GLY A 760 -41.79 27.04 -12.39
C GLY A 760 -42.77 26.79 -11.24
N ARG A 761 -42.50 27.36 -10.06
CA ARG A 761 -43.26 27.15 -8.81
C ARG A 761 -43.46 25.66 -8.48
N LYS A 762 -42.50 24.82 -8.88
CA LYS A 762 -42.49 23.37 -8.60
C LYS A 762 -41.83 23.12 -7.25
N VAL A 763 -42.32 22.15 -6.48
CA VAL A 763 -41.67 21.72 -5.24
C VAL A 763 -40.24 21.28 -5.52
N ILE A 764 -39.27 21.90 -4.85
CA ILE A 764 -37.86 21.51 -4.96
C ILE A 764 -37.66 20.30 -4.05
N ARG A 765 -37.20 19.14 -4.57
CA ARG A 765 -37.06 17.92 -3.74
C ARG A 765 -36.09 18.08 -2.56
N LYS A 766 -35.06 18.91 -2.70
CA LYS A 766 -34.07 19.23 -1.67
C LYS A 766 -33.88 20.74 -1.60
N SER A 767 -33.97 21.32 -0.41
CA SER A 767 -33.52 22.69 -0.18
C SER A 767 -32.45 22.75 0.90
N SER A 768 -31.57 23.75 0.77
CA SER A 768 -30.61 24.12 1.81
C SER A 768 -30.58 25.64 1.92
N THR A 769 -30.51 26.16 3.14
CA THR A 769 -30.41 27.60 3.41
C THR A 769 -29.09 28.23 2.94
N GLN A 770 -28.13 27.44 2.44
CA GLN A 770 -27.00 27.92 1.62
C GLN A 770 -27.46 28.37 0.22
N LYS A 771 -28.31 29.40 0.13
CA LYS A 771 -28.62 30.10 -1.13
C LYS A 771 -27.49 31.05 -1.54
N SER A 772 -26.27 30.51 -1.68
CA SER A 772 -25.15 31.23 -2.28
C SER A 772 -24.75 30.52 -3.56
N GLN A 773 -25.30 31.02 -4.68
CA GLN A 773 -24.98 30.67 -6.07
C GLN A 773 -25.52 29.32 -6.57
N GLU A 774 -26.74 29.37 -7.11
CA GLU A 774 -27.28 28.37 -8.03
C GLU A 774 -26.33 28.13 -9.22
N ILE A 775 -25.97 26.86 -9.45
CA ILE A 775 -25.68 26.40 -10.81
C ILE A 775 -27.04 26.24 -11.49
N ARG A 776 -27.31 27.11 -12.48
CA ARG A 776 -28.46 27.02 -13.38
C ARG A 776 -28.57 25.59 -13.92
N TYR A 777 -29.66 24.90 -13.58
CA TYR A 777 -30.03 23.65 -14.24
C TYR A 777 -30.30 23.95 -15.72
N HIS A 778 -29.38 23.53 -16.59
CA HIS A 778 -29.69 23.39 -18.01
C HIS A 778 -30.61 22.18 -18.19
N LYS A 779 -31.73 22.45 -18.88
CA LYS A 779 -32.75 21.51 -19.36
C LYS A 779 -32.20 20.13 -19.72
N TRP A 780 -32.85 19.10 -19.19
CA TRP A 780 -33.38 18.00 -20.00
C TRP A 780 -34.87 17.87 -19.67
#